data_AF-A0A358KGB7-F1
#
_entry.id   AF-A0A358KGB7-F1
#
_cell.length_a   1.000
_cell.length_b   1.000
_cell.length_c   1.000
_cell.angle_alpha   90.00
_cell.angle_beta   90.00
_cell.angle_gamma   90.00
#
_symmetry.space_group_name_H-M   'P 1'
#
loop_
_entity.id
_entity.type
_entity.pdbx_description
1 polymer ?
#
loop_
_entity_poly.entity_id
_entity_poly.type
_entity_poly.pdbx_seq_one_letter_code
_entity_poly.pdbx_strand_id
1 'polypeptide(L)'
;QLLEPLGIGAAASHVLPFVGDGHGDWSLMTRAKLLEQIWRSAPGLKNQRAAWEANEKLIAEAEKTENKLEAVKRGFTLAEKLPQTSADEWMEKQFSKGGHGLKLIQLVQSDIQRNVRGTNITLRNENLKNLKQIVDALMVRTGDKLDPWRLPLTIAGEAWLVEAENTVQYHRATTSKRSNIYTPYDPILEQQRMLAQQNSSRNRPLTPAVVLENAPDEAWLAVLPESRRARAQAAVVGTLLKDKKILEALDEIERLAKLDPAQAGTLSNTLLSGWAAASNPNGGAKPRMPTMGMPIYYNSRPSGTPLTRARQKRNLRELGQILERLAKLPIAPPKAEAIVAAFEGAHSFAEVYKLQDIRTVLGDLSKLPVESLARLSNSMRQRLATSWRAPQIQQQADTKRKEPQIKAEVISGYETQLALLDEGLKAHPDVWQLKLQQAAANFDLAEYQYGNKADLDIYVKHREAAFEAFGEAASLYALQTAVTADRPDATAFQLWFNANLGASDLSYVTRQQTPEIGNLQQIREAMLVLPDSEGHFKAFGNSIATNSRRLTPELKPRYLKAALVVLEDHPAGEHARKLVQHYNDLLDEVELVARIDGDDEVGHTEPFGLFIGLKHTSDIEREAGGFARYLVGGSKGSPYYYPSYPGQRQAPRDDLEEHLNEKLGENFEVQSITFHDNKIQSRTIGQPGWRETPLAYVLLKAKDASVDRIPELKMDLDFYDSLGPALLPVSTATQVIDARPEKAPARPVDKLSLTQTLDARLTEEKQELTLEVHATTKGLAPSLEQLVDLSIPGFEIAKNEDQGLSIARVESDAERVNAVSERTWLLTLKPRAAAGEPSTFKFPKPTALVAKSAFKQYSDADLKDVENEIALAGIVLNPQPVWPWITGGVVIVALGLFGLRLAKRGANEADAVPVYDVPEDCTPFAVIDLLQRINAAPPRVLADSHRDQLRSTINDLEKIHFAPDAPAANGHGDLKAIARDWVAKVS
;
A
#
# COMPACT_ATOMS: atom_id res chain seq x y z
N GLN A 1 6.95 21.21 69.83
CA GLN A 1 6.24 21.43 68.54
C GLN A 1 6.11 22.91 68.19
N LEU A 2 5.63 23.79 69.08
CA LEU A 2 5.58 25.25 68.81
C LEU A 2 6.95 25.94 68.71
N LEU A 3 7.97 25.37 69.37
CA LEU A 3 9.33 25.95 69.45
C LEU A 3 10.24 25.59 68.27
N GLU A 4 10.02 24.46 67.61
CA GLU A 4 10.92 23.92 66.58
C GLU A 4 11.00 24.79 65.30
N PRO A 5 9.88 25.37 64.78
CA PRO A 5 9.91 26.27 63.63
C PRO A 5 10.59 27.62 63.91
N LEU A 6 10.69 28.01 65.18
CA LEU A 6 11.25 29.31 65.61
C LEU A 6 12.78 29.28 65.73
N GLY A 7 13.40 28.09 65.67
CA GLY A 7 14.83 27.89 65.90
C GLY A 7 15.62 27.58 64.63
N ILE A 8 15.55 28.45 63.62
CA ILE A 8 16.31 28.32 62.36
C ILE A 8 17.50 29.28 62.37
N GLY A 9 18.69 28.79 61.98
CA GLY A 9 19.91 29.60 61.94
C GLY A 9 20.26 30.19 63.31
N ALA A 10 20.61 31.48 63.35
CA ALA A 10 21.04 32.15 64.58
C ALA A 10 19.92 32.25 65.64
N ALA A 11 18.64 32.20 65.24
CA ALA A 11 17.52 32.25 66.18
C ALA A 11 17.44 31.02 67.10
N ALA A 12 18.08 29.91 66.72
CA ALA A 12 18.14 28.70 67.51
C ALA A 12 18.75 28.92 68.91
N SER A 13 19.67 29.89 69.08
CA SER A 13 20.26 30.21 70.39
C SER A 13 19.27 30.81 71.38
N HIS A 14 18.21 31.46 70.89
CA HIS A 14 17.14 32.01 71.74
C HIS A 14 16.11 30.94 72.10
N VAL A 15 15.97 29.89 71.29
CA VAL A 15 15.03 28.79 71.53
C VAL A 15 15.63 27.70 72.42
N LEU A 16 16.94 27.44 72.30
CA LEU A 16 17.66 26.40 73.02
C LEU A 16 17.42 26.37 74.55
N PRO A 17 17.35 27.49 75.29
CA PRO A 17 17.11 27.50 76.74
C PRO A 17 15.75 26.89 77.14
N PHE A 18 14.77 26.88 76.22
CA PHE A 18 13.43 26.34 76.46
C PHE A 18 13.33 24.83 76.19
N VAL A 19 14.42 24.20 75.73
CA VAL A 19 14.48 22.76 75.45
C VAL A 19 15.49 22.13 76.41
N GLY A 20 15.00 21.54 77.51
CA GLY A 20 15.82 20.79 78.47
C GLY A 20 16.49 19.55 77.87
N ASP A 21 17.38 18.91 78.62
CA ASP A 21 18.19 17.77 78.17
C ASP A 21 17.81 16.41 78.80
N GLY A 22 16.63 16.34 79.42
CA GLY A 22 16.13 15.15 80.14
C GLY A 22 14.63 14.83 79.98
N HIS A 23 13.90 15.48 79.07
CA HIS A 23 12.47 15.24 78.83
C HIS A 23 12.24 14.25 77.68
N GLY A 24 12.92 13.10 77.74
CA GLY A 24 12.82 12.04 76.74
C GLY A 24 13.24 12.44 75.33
N ASP A 25 12.94 11.56 74.37
CA ASP A 25 13.38 11.61 72.97
C ASP A 25 13.16 12.94 72.25
N TRP A 26 12.01 13.59 72.45
CA TRP A 26 11.71 14.86 71.80
C TRP A 26 12.71 15.95 72.20
N SER A 27 13.07 16.00 73.49
CA SER A 27 13.98 17.02 74.03
C SER A 27 15.40 16.82 73.52
N LEU A 28 15.91 15.58 73.53
CA LEU A 28 17.22 15.23 73.00
C LEU A 28 17.32 15.54 71.50
N MET A 29 16.30 15.16 70.71
CA MET A 29 16.27 15.37 69.26
C MET A 29 16.24 16.85 68.91
N THR A 30 15.32 17.60 69.53
CA THR A 30 15.14 19.04 69.28
C THR A 30 16.37 19.82 69.70
N ARG A 31 16.97 19.48 70.85
CA ARG A 31 18.19 20.13 71.34
C ARG A 31 19.38 19.88 70.40
N ALA A 32 19.56 18.64 69.93
CA ALA A 32 20.60 18.32 68.95
C ALA A 32 20.39 19.07 67.63
N LYS A 33 19.13 19.25 67.16
CA LYS A 33 18.83 20.00 65.93
C LYS A 33 19.15 21.49 66.10
N LEU A 34 18.70 22.09 67.21
CA LEU A 34 18.95 23.50 67.51
C LEU A 34 20.45 23.79 67.64
N LEU A 35 21.21 22.92 68.30
CA LEU A 35 22.65 23.09 68.45
C LEU A 35 23.40 22.95 67.12
N GLU A 36 22.95 22.07 66.22
CA GLU A 36 23.47 22.03 64.85
C GLU A 36 23.19 23.35 64.10
N GLN A 37 21.98 23.90 64.20
CA GLN A 37 21.62 25.18 63.57
C GLN A 37 22.43 26.35 64.12
N ILE A 38 22.64 26.40 65.44
CA ILE A 38 23.52 27.39 66.09
C ILE A 38 24.93 27.26 65.54
N TRP A 39 25.47 26.04 65.46
CA TRP A 39 26.80 25.82 64.92
C TRP A 39 26.92 26.23 63.44
N ARG A 40 25.95 25.88 62.59
CA ARG A 40 25.93 26.26 61.17
C ARG A 40 25.88 27.79 60.99
N SER A 41 25.15 28.49 61.86
CA SER A 41 25.00 29.96 61.80
C SER A 41 26.14 30.74 62.44
N ALA A 42 26.82 30.17 63.44
CA ALA A 42 27.97 30.75 64.12
C ALA A 42 29.06 29.67 64.30
N PRO A 43 29.85 29.38 63.25
CA PRO A 43 30.86 28.34 63.26
C PRO A 43 31.98 28.66 64.27
N GLY A 44 32.22 27.75 65.22
CA GLY A 44 33.29 27.89 66.20
C GLY A 44 33.43 26.62 67.04
N LEU A 45 34.63 26.36 67.55
CA LEU A 45 34.98 25.14 68.31
C LEU A 45 33.99 24.85 69.46
N LYS A 46 33.56 25.89 70.18
CA LYS A 46 32.59 25.77 71.28
C LYS A 46 31.21 25.28 70.79
N ASN A 47 30.67 25.87 69.74
CA ASN A 47 29.35 25.52 69.21
C ASN A 47 29.39 24.17 68.49
N GLN A 48 30.49 23.86 67.82
CA GLN A 48 30.74 22.56 67.19
C GLN A 48 30.75 21.44 68.23
N ARG A 49 31.50 21.63 69.32
CA ARG A 49 31.57 20.66 70.41
C ARG A 49 30.21 20.46 71.08
N ALA A 50 29.46 21.54 71.30
CA ALA A 50 28.11 21.44 71.86
C ALA A 50 27.14 20.69 70.93
N ALA A 51 27.21 20.93 69.61
CA ALA A 51 26.42 20.18 68.62
C ALA A 51 26.82 18.69 68.58
N TRP A 52 28.12 18.39 68.65
CA TRP A 52 28.63 17.03 68.69
C TRP A 52 28.21 16.28 69.97
N GLU A 53 28.42 16.87 71.13
CA GLU A 53 28.06 16.27 72.43
C GLU A 53 26.55 16.02 72.55
N ALA A 54 25.73 16.96 72.08
CA ALA A 54 24.28 16.77 72.05
C ALA A 54 23.84 15.66 71.09
N ASN A 55 24.53 15.51 69.95
CA ASN A 55 24.25 14.45 69.00
C ASN A 55 24.70 13.07 69.53
N GLU A 56 25.86 12.99 70.20
CA GLU A 56 26.32 11.76 70.87
C GLU A 56 25.39 11.36 72.03
N LYS A 57 24.95 12.33 72.83
CA LYS A 57 23.97 12.11 73.91
C LYS A 57 22.68 11.53 73.34
N LEU A 58 22.21 12.05 72.20
CA LEU A 58 21.03 11.54 71.52
C LEU A 58 21.21 10.09 71.00
N ILE A 59 22.38 9.74 70.46
CA ILE A 59 22.68 8.35 70.05
C ILE A 59 22.67 7.41 71.26
N ALA A 60 23.23 7.83 72.39
CA ALA A 60 23.34 7.01 73.59
C ALA A 60 21.98 6.83 74.30
N GLU A 61 21.30 7.93 74.61
CA GLU A 61 20.22 7.98 75.59
C GLU A 61 18.80 7.93 75.01
N ALA A 62 18.60 8.10 73.70
CA ALA A 62 17.26 8.02 73.13
C ALA A 62 16.62 6.64 73.39
N GLU A 63 15.32 6.59 73.61
CA GLU A 63 14.56 5.36 73.77
C GLU A 63 14.19 4.78 72.41
N LYS A 64 13.75 5.62 71.45
CA LYS A 64 13.39 5.18 70.11
C LYS A 64 14.62 5.02 69.24
N THR A 65 14.70 3.85 68.59
CA THR A 65 15.77 3.54 67.64
C THR A 65 15.80 4.54 66.47
N GLU A 66 14.64 5.00 65.98
CA GLU A 66 14.52 6.01 64.91
C GLU A 66 15.31 7.29 65.22
N ASN A 67 15.24 7.76 66.47
CA ASN A 67 15.96 8.96 66.91
C ASN A 67 17.47 8.74 66.98
N LYS A 68 17.91 7.53 67.36
CA LYS A 68 19.33 7.16 67.32
C LYS A 68 19.86 7.11 65.89
N LEU A 69 19.08 6.56 64.96
CA LEU A 69 19.45 6.47 63.54
C LEU A 69 19.55 7.84 62.88
N GLU A 70 18.59 8.72 63.15
CA GLU A 70 18.60 10.12 62.68
C GLU A 70 19.80 10.90 63.25
N ALA A 71 20.17 10.62 64.51
CA ALA A 71 21.35 11.19 65.14
C ALA A 71 22.66 10.68 64.52
N VAL A 72 22.75 9.40 64.15
CA VAL A 72 23.90 8.89 63.38
C VAL A 72 23.98 9.55 62.00
N LYS A 73 22.84 9.72 61.31
CA LYS A 73 22.79 10.43 60.02
C LYS A 73 23.32 11.86 60.13
N ARG A 74 22.89 12.60 61.15
CA ARG A 74 23.40 13.94 61.47
C ARG A 74 24.88 13.93 61.84
N GLY A 75 25.30 12.89 62.56
CA GLY A 75 26.68 12.65 62.96
C GLY A 75 27.66 12.64 61.78
N PHE A 76 27.27 12.16 60.58
CA PHE A 76 28.11 12.25 59.38
C PHE A 76 28.54 13.68 59.05
N THR A 77 27.58 14.62 59.10
CA THR A 77 27.83 16.03 58.79
C THR A 77 28.68 16.67 59.87
N LEU A 78 28.38 16.38 61.14
CA LEU A 78 29.13 16.95 62.26
C LEU A 78 30.57 16.41 62.31
N ALA A 79 30.76 15.15 61.94
CA ALA A 79 32.07 14.53 61.92
C ALA A 79 33.01 15.23 60.92
N GLU A 80 32.52 15.90 59.86
CA GLU A 80 33.34 16.46 58.74
C GLU A 80 34.37 17.47 59.19
N LYS A 81 34.13 18.04 60.36
CA LYS A 81 34.95 19.09 60.94
C LYS A 81 35.71 18.61 62.18
N LEU A 82 35.68 17.31 62.49
CA LEU A 82 36.49 16.68 63.55
C LEU A 82 37.90 16.31 63.03
N PRO A 83 38.89 16.20 63.92
CA PRO A 83 40.16 15.54 63.59
C PRO A 83 39.91 14.15 63.01
N GLN A 84 40.66 13.79 61.95
CA GLN A 84 40.43 12.56 61.18
C GLN A 84 40.44 11.30 62.06
N THR A 85 41.39 11.21 63.01
CA THR A 85 41.47 10.08 63.95
C THR A 85 40.21 9.91 64.80
N SER A 86 39.65 11.00 65.33
CA SER A 86 38.43 10.96 66.15
C SER A 86 37.18 10.68 65.32
N ALA A 87 37.15 11.15 64.07
CA ALA A 87 36.07 10.81 63.14
C ALA A 87 36.12 9.32 62.77
N ASP A 88 37.30 8.77 62.49
CA ASP A 88 37.49 7.37 62.12
C ASP A 88 37.10 6.42 63.27
N GLU A 89 37.55 6.70 64.50
CA GLU A 89 37.16 5.95 65.71
C GLU A 89 35.64 5.99 65.94
N TRP A 90 35.02 7.15 65.76
CA TRP A 90 33.58 7.29 65.90
C TRP A 90 32.84 6.48 64.84
N MET A 91 33.24 6.59 63.58
CA MET A 91 32.66 5.82 62.48
C MET A 91 32.82 4.32 62.78
N GLU A 92 33.98 3.86 63.27
CA GLU A 92 34.25 2.43 63.44
C GLU A 92 33.32 1.87 64.50
N LYS A 93 33.13 2.63 65.58
CA LYS A 93 32.12 2.35 66.60
C LYS A 93 30.70 2.28 66.02
N GLN A 94 30.30 3.22 65.16
CA GLN A 94 28.93 3.24 64.61
C GLN A 94 28.65 2.12 63.59
N PHE A 95 29.63 1.69 62.80
CA PHE A 95 29.43 0.67 61.75
C PHE A 95 29.97 -0.71 62.10
N SER A 96 30.60 -0.87 63.27
CA SER A 96 30.88 -2.17 63.84
C SER A 96 29.60 -2.98 64.11
N LYS A 97 29.77 -4.29 64.34
CA LYS A 97 28.67 -5.20 64.64
C LYS A 97 27.91 -4.75 65.89
N GLY A 98 26.65 -4.34 65.71
CA GLY A 98 25.77 -3.85 66.79
C GLY A 98 25.63 -2.33 66.85
N GLY A 99 26.50 -1.59 66.17
CA GLY A 99 26.47 -0.13 66.07
C GLY A 99 25.26 0.40 65.29
N HIS A 100 24.89 1.65 65.57
CA HIS A 100 23.69 2.27 65.00
C HIS A 100 23.85 2.68 63.53
N GLY A 101 25.07 2.93 63.05
CA GLY A 101 25.38 3.18 61.63
C GLY A 101 25.23 1.94 60.75
N LEU A 102 25.65 0.77 61.24
CA LEU A 102 25.40 -0.49 60.51
C LEU A 102 23.90 -0.79 60.42
N LYS A 103 23.17 -0.57 61.52
CA LYS A 103 21.70 -0.70 61.55
C LYS A 103 21.02 0.30 60.61
N LEU A 104 21.55 1.52 60.48
CA LEU A 104 21.04 2.53 59.55
C LEU A 104 21.14 2.04 58.10
N ILE A 105 22.29 1.53 57.66
CA ILE A 105 22.45 0.98 56.30
C ILE A 105 21.53 -0.23 56.09
N GLN A 106 21.42 -1.12 57.07
CA GLN A 106 20.52 -2.28 56.98
C GLN A 106 19.05 -1.86 56.89
N LEU A 107 18.64 -0.80 57.60
CA LEU A 107 17.29 -0.25 57.50
C LEU A 107 17.04 0.33 56.11
N VAL A 108 17.96 1.17 55.60
CA VAL A 108 17.85 1.74 54.24
C VAL A 108 17.80 0.62 53.18
N GLN A 109 18.62 -0.42 53.33
CA GLN A 109 18.56 -1.60 52.46
C GLN A 109 17.20 -2.30 52.53
N SER A 110 16.68 -2.55 53.73
CA SER A 110 15.36 -3.16 53.93
C SER A 110 14.26 -2.30 53.30
N ASP A 111 14.34 -0.98 53.44
CA ASP A 111 13.37 -0.06 52.84
C ASP A 111 13.44 -0.08 51.32
N ILE A 112 14.63 -0.12 50.72
CA ILE A 112 14.80 -0.28 49.27
C ILE A 112 14.22 -1.62 48.81
N GLN A 113 14.55 -2.73 49.46
CA GLN A 113 14.04 -4.07 49.12
C GLN A 113 12.52 -4.17 49.26
N ARG A 114 11.94 -3.56 50.29
CA ARG A 114 10.49 -3.52 50.51
C ARG A 114 9.79 -2.65 49.46
N ASN A 115 10.39 -1.51 49.11
CA ASN A 115 9.77 -0.51 48.27
C ASN A 115 10.04 -0.69 46.76
N VAL A 116 11.00 -1.53 46.34
CA VAL A 116 11.31 -1.76 44.91
C VAL A 116 10.08 -2.19 44.10
N ARG A 117 9.14 -2.89 44.75
CA ARG A 117 7.85 -3.32 44.17
C ARG A 117 6.71 -2.30 44.34
N GLY A 118 7.01 -1.17 44.95
CA GLY A 118 6.07 -0.09 45.26
C GLY A 118 5.96 0.93 44.12
N THR A 119 4.83 1.63 44.09
CA THR A 119 4.53 2.66 43.08
C THR A 119 5.06 4.05 43.45
N ASN A 120 5.55 4.24 44.68
CA ASN A 120 6.07 5.51 45.18
C ASN A 120 7.52 5.76 44.73
N ILE A 121 7.67 6.33 43.52
CA ILE A 121 8.96 6.64 42.90
C ILE A 121 9.75 7.67 43.70
N THR A 122 9.09 8.69 44.26
CA THR A 122 9.76 9.75 45.04
C THR A 122 10.47 9.17 46.26
N LEU A 123 9.78 8.33 47.04
CA LEU A 123 10.37 7.69 48.22
C LEU A 123 11.55 6.78 47.85
N ARG A 124 11.44 6.03 46.75
CA ARG A 124 12.52 5.14 46.29
C ARG A 124 13.75 5.92 45.83
N ASN A 125 13.55 7.05 45.15
CA ASN A 125 14.63 7.97 44.79
C ASN A 125 15.31 8.55 46.04
N GLU A 126 14.53 8.98 47.03
CA GLU A 126 15.07 9.47 48.31
C GLU A 126 15.86 8.38 49.06
N ASN A 127 15.39 7.14 49.05
CA ASN A 127 16.09 6.01 49.65
C ASN A 127 17.46 5.75 49.00
N LEU A 128 17.54 5.76 47.66
CA LEU A 128 18.82 5.65 46.95
C LEU A 128 19.75 6.83 47.23
N LYS A 129 19.22 8.05 47.28
CA LYS A 129 20.01 9.24 47.61
C LYS A 129 20.56 9.19 49.03
N ASN A 130 19.73 8.79 49.99
CA ASN A 130 20.16 8.60 51.38
C ASN A 130 21.24 7.52 51.48
N LEU A 131 21.09 6.41 50.76
CA LEU A 131 22.10 5.37 50.68
C LEU A 131 23.43 5.91 50.14
N LYS A 132 23.40 6.63 49.01
CA LYS A 132 24.59 7.23 48.37
C LYS A 132 25.28 8.23 49.29
N GLN A 133 24.53 9.07 50.00
CA GLN A 133 25.09 10.00 50.99
C GLN A 133 25.85 9.30 52.12
N ILE A 134 25.32 8.19 52.64
CA ILE A 134 25.98 7.41 53.68
C ILE A 134 27.28 6.78 53.13
N VAL A 135 27.23 6.24 51.91
CA VAL A 135 28.40 5.66 51.25
C VAL A 135 29.48 6.73 50.99
N ASP A 136 29.11 7.90 50.48
CA ASP A 136 30.07 8.98 50.20
C ASP A 136 30.74 9.47 51.49
N ALA A 137 29.96 9.60 52.56
CA ALA A 137 30.50 9.95 53.88
C ALA A 137 31.47 8.89 54.43
N LEU A 138 31.23 7.60 54.14
CA LEU A 138 32.15 6.52 54.48
C LEU A 138 33.43 6.56 53.63
N MET A 139 33.30 6.77 52.32
CA MET A 139 34.42 6.74 51.37
C MET A 139 35.38 7.93 51.53
N VAL A 140 34.87 9.14 51.78
CA VAL A 140 35.70 10.36 51.94
C VAL A 140 36.62 10.30 53.16
N ARG A 141 36.23 9.59 54.22
CA ARG A 141 36.93 9.60 55.52
C ARG A 141 38.02 8.55 55.64
N THR A 142 37.77 7.42 55.01
CA THR A 142 38.50 6.18 55.27
C THR A 142 39.81 6.09 54.47
N GLY A 143 39.99 6.94 53.44
CA GLY A 143 41.20 6.96 52.63
C GLY A 143 41.55 5.55 52.13
N ASP A 144 42.79 5.13 52.32
CA ASP A 144 43.28 3.81 51.89
C ASP A 144 42.90 2.64 52.85
N LYS A 145 42.25 2.90 54.00
CA LYS A 145 41.92 1.87 55.01
C LYS A 145 40.46 1.40 54.91
N LEU A 146 40.18 0.56 53.90
CA LEU A 146 38.82 0.14 53.54
C LEU A 146 38.33 -1.17 54.21
N ASP A 147 39.24 -1.96 54.81
CA ASP A 147 38.92 -3.29 55.36
C ASP A 147 37.82 -3.31 56.43
N PRO A 148 37.80 -2.39 57.43
CA PRO A 148 36.73 -2.36 58.44
C PRO A 148 35.34 -2.04 57.85
N TRP A 149 35.30 -1.42 56.67
CA TRP A 149 34.10 -0.88 56.02
C TRP A 149 33.58 -1.78 54.90
N ARG A 150 34.28 -2.88 54.63
CA ARG A 150 33.90 -3.81 53.56
C ARG A 150 32.49 -4.35 53.74
N LEU A 151 32.11 -4.72 54.96
CA LEU A 151 30.76 -5.21 55.26
C LEU A 151 29.67 -4.15 55.00
N PRO A 152 29.70 -2.95 55.62
CA PRO A 152 28.67 -1.94 55.37
C PRO A 152 28.62 -1.49 53.90
N LEU A 153 29.75 -1.35 53.22
CA LEU A 153 29.80 -0.99 51.78
C LEU A 153 29.26 -2.11 50.89
N THR A 154 29.42 -3.38 51.27
CA THR A 154 28.81 -4.51 50.56
C THR A 154 27.30 -4.53 50.73
N ILE A 155 26.79 -4.27 51.93
CA ILE A 155 25.34 -4.18 52.21
C ILE A 155 24.72 -3.04 51.37
N ALA A 156 25.39 -1.89 51.33
CA ALA A 156 24.96 -0.77 50.51
C ALA A 156 24.98 -1.12 49.02
N GLY A 157 26.00 -1.82 48.53
CA GLY A 157 26.12 -2.21 47.12
C GLY A 157 24.97 -3.11 46.68
N GLU A 158 24.59 -4.06 47.54
CA GLU A 158 23.42 -4.92 47.33
C GLU A 158 22.11 -4.15 47.35
N ALA A 159 21.99 -3.11 48.19
CA ALA A 159 20.79 -2.28 48.23
C ALA A 159 20.61 -1.50 46.92
N TRP A 160 21.66 -0.90 46.38
CA TRP A 160 21.62 -0.22 45.07
C TRP A 160 21.32 -1.21 43.92
N LEU A 161 21.97 -2.38 43.95
CA LEU A 161 21.80 -3.44 42.95
C LEU A 161 20.34 -3.84 42.72
N VAL A 162 19.53 -3.89 43.79
CA VAL A 162 18.11 -4.23 43.72
C VAL A 162 17.34 -3.27 42.81
N GLU A 163 17.60 -1.97 42.92
CA GLU A 163 16.95 -0.96 42.07
C GLU A 163 17.54 -0.92 40.66
N ALA A 164 18.85 -1.15 40.54
CA ALA A 164 19.52 -1.22 39.25
C ALA A 164 19.01 -2.40 38.41
N GLU A 165 18.95 -3.61 38.96
CA GLU A 165 18.45 -4.79 38.26
C GLU A 165 16.96 -4.67 37.91
N ASN A 166 16.15 -4.12 38.82
CA ASN A 166 14.75 -3.80 38.54
C ASN A 166 14.64 -2.84 37.35
N THR A 167 15.49 -1.82 37.29
CA THR A 167 15.54 -0.88 36.16
C THR A 167 16.00 -1.55 34.87
N VAL A 168 17.05 -2.38 34.90
CA VAL A 168 17.52 -3.14 33.73
C VAL A 168 16.43 -4.08 33.19
N GLN A 169 15.70 -4.75 34.07
CA GLN A 169 14.68 -5.72 33.68
C GLN A 169 13.41 -5.05 33.14
N TYR A 170 12.90 -4.01 33.81
CA TYR A 170 11.56 -3.47 33.55
C TYR A 170 11.54 -2.12 32.84
N HIS A 171 12.66 -1.37 32.78
CA HIS A 171 12.68 -0.11 32.05
C HIS A 171 12.58 -0.33 30.53
N ARG A 172 11.58 0.33 29.93
CA ARG A 172 11.44 0.50 28.48
C ARG A 172 11.55 1.98 28.16
N ALA A 173 12.52 2.34 27.33
CA ALA A 173 12.66 3.71 26.87
C ALA A 173 11.49 4.04 25.93
N THR A 174 10.83 5.18 26.15
CA THR A 174 9.86 5.72 25.18
C THR A 174 10.63 6.39 24.05
N THR A 175 10.39 5.97 22.81
CA THR A 175 10.87 6.68 21.64
C THR A 175 10.04 7.94 21.44
N SER A 176 10.47 9.03 22.06
CA SER A 176 10.03 10.39 21.72
C SER A 176 10.64 10.78 20.37
N LYS A 177 9.95 10.42 19.30
CA LYS A 177 10.00 11.06 17.97
C LYS A 177 8.85 10.49 17.17
N ARG A 178 8.15 11.35 16.44
CA ARG A 178 7.01 11.04 15.56
C ARG A 178 7.39 10.00 14.50
N SER A 179 7.49 8.72 14.88
CA SER A 179 7.50 7.58 13.97
C SER A 179 6.07 7.45 13.46
N ASN A 180 5.80 8.15 12.36
CA ASN A 180 4.51 8.12 11.72
C ASN A 180 4.16 6.68 11.30
N ILE A 181 3.03 6.23 11.84
CA ILE A 181 1.91 5.53 11.20
C ILE A 181 2.23 4.22 10.46
N TYR A 182 1.71 3.09 10.98
CA TYR A 182 0.83 2.14 10.28
C TYR A 182 0.80 0.71 10.87
N THR A 183 1.01 0.49 12.17
CA THR A 183 0.62 -0.81 12.76
C THR A 183 -0.89 -1.00 12.58
N PRO A 184 -1.41 -2.24 12.44
CA PRO A 184 -2.86 -2.46 12.55
C PRO A 184 -3.41 -1.94 13.89
N TYR A 185 -2.52 -1.66 14.84
CA TYR A 185 -2.76 -0.90 16.06
C TYR A 185 -2.06 0.46 16.02
N ASP A 186 -2.73 1.51 16.46
CA ASP A 186 -2.18 2.87 16.60
C ASP A 186 -0.86 2.89 17.41
N PRO A 187 0.27 3.40 16.87
CA PRO A 187 1.56 3.50 17.57
C PRO A 187 1.50 4.28 18.88
N ILE A 188 0.59 5.27 18.97
CA ILE A 188 0.35 6.02 20.21
C ILE A 188 -0.29 5.08 21.25
N LEU A 189 -1.19 4.21 20.80
CA LEU A 189 -1.88 3.24 21.63
C LEU A 189 -0.96 2.09 22.07
N GLU A 190 -0.02 1.67 21.23
CA GLU A 190 1.04 0.72 21.62
C GLU A 190 2.03 1.33 22.61
N GLN A 191 2.45 2.58 22.40
CA GLN A 191 3.26 3.32 23.37
C GLN A 191 2.51 3.51 24.69
N GLN A 192 1.22 3.85 24.63
CA GLN A 192 0.35 3.94 25.81
C GLN A 192 0.18 2.59 26.49
N ARG A 193 0.07 1.48 25.75
CA ARG A 193 0.05 0.12 26.31
C ARG A 193 1.36 -0.24 26.98
N MET A 194 2.51 0.04 26.36
CA MET A 194 3.82 -0.23 26.95
C MET A 194 4.02 0.59 28.24
N LEU A 195 3.66 1.87 28.21
CA LEU A 195 3.69 2.73 29.38
C LEU A 195 2.68 2.29 30.43
N ALA A 196 1.48 1.89 30.04
CA ALA A 196 0.46 1.37 30.95
C ALA A 196 0.91 0.04 31.57
N GLN A 197 1.55 -0.86 30.82
CA GLN A 197 2.13 -2.10 31.33
C GLN A 197 3.29 -1.82 32.30
N GLN A 198 4.19 -0.89 31.94
CA GLN A 198 5.28 -0.48 32.83
C GLN A 198 4.76 0.20 34.10
N ASN A 199 3.73 1.04 33.99
CA ASN A 199 3.11 1.77 35.10
C ASN A 199 2.14 0.92 35.94
N SER A 200 1.56 -0.15 35.38
CA SER A 200 0.69 -1.10 36.09
C SER A 200 1.44 -2.30 36.68
N SER A 201 2.71 -2.48 36.30
CA SER A 201 3.54 -3.54 36.88
C SER A 201 3.79 -3.29 38.37
N ARG A 202 3.77 -4.37 39.16
CA ARG A 202 4.24 -4.37 40.55
C ARG A 202 5.76 -4.11 40.65
N ASN A 203 6.46 -3.89 39.54
CA ASN A 203 7.91 -3.69 39.46
C ASN A 203 8.22 -2.43 38.65
N ARG A 204 7.54 -1.32 38.98
CA ARG A 204 7.73 -0.05 38.26
C ARG A 204 9.21 0.36 38.37
N PRO A 205 9.94 0.54 37.26
CA PRO A 205 11.37 0.86 37.29
C PRO A 205 11.60 2.34 37.63
N LEU A 206 12.76 2.65 38.22
CA LEU A 206 13.25 4.03 38.30
C LEU A 206 13.75 4.49 36.92
N THR A 207 14.00 5.79 36.76
CA THR A 207 14.68 6.27 35.57
C THR A 207 16.15 5.86 35.61
N PRO A 208 16.74 5.41 34.48
CA PRO A 208 18.15 5.01 34.43
C PRO A 208 19.11 6.08 34.97
N ALA A 209 18.87 7.35 34.63
CA ALA A 209 19.66 8.48 35.14
C ALA A 209 19.72 8.56 36.68
N VAL A 210 18.60 8.33 37.39
CA VAL A 210 18.58 8.38 38.86
C VAL A 210 19.37 7.21 39.47
N VAL A 211 19.26 6.02 38.86
CA VAL A 211 20.03 4.85 39.30
C VAL A 211 21.52 5.10 39.09
N LEU A 212 21.91 5.70 37.96
CA LEU A 212 23.31 6.01 37.62
C LEU A 212 23.91 7.12 38.50
N GLU A 213 23.14 8.16 38.83
CA GLU A 213 23.58 9.23 39.75
C GLU A 213 23.97 8.67 41.13
N ASN A 214 23.34 7.57 41.55
CA ASN A 214 23.57 6.91 42.82
C ASN A 214 24.38 5.60 42.68
N ALA A 215 25.01 5.37 41.53
CA ALA A 215 25.74 4.14 41.26
C ALA A 215 27.09 4.07 42.00
N PRO A 216 27.61 2.84 42.21
CA PRO A 216 28.98 2.64 42.65
C PRO A 216 30.01 3.23 41.70
N ASP A 217 30.91 4.06 42.26
CA ASP A 217 32.11 4.51 41.57
C ASP A 217 33.21 3.44 41.62
N GLU A 218 34.34 3.69 40.96
CA GLU A 218 35.45 2.73 40.88
C GLU A 218 36.01 2.37 42.27
N ALA A 219 36.10 3.34 43.17
CA ALA A 219 36.59 3.13 44.52
C ALA A 219 35.63 2.24 45.33
N TRP A 220 34.32 2.47 45.24
CA TRP A 220 33.33 1.63 45.92
C TRP A 220 33.27 0.22 45.33
N LEU A 221 33.29 0.09 44.00
CA LEU A 221 33.34 -1.22 43.33
C LEU A 221 34.57 -2.03 43.77
N ALA A 222 35.74 -1.39 43.91
CA ALA A 222 36.97 -2.05 44.35
C ALA A 222 36.86 -2.68 45.75
N VAL A 223 36.01 -2.17 46.64
CA VAL A 223 35.80 -2.74 47.98
C VAL A 223 34.92 -4.00 47.98
N LEU A 224 34.02 -4.11 46.99
CA LEU A 224 33.07 -5.22 46.93
C LEU A 224 33.79 -6.57 46.71
N PRO A 225 33.29 -7.68 47.30
CA PRO A 225 33.71 -9.02 46.92
C PRO A 225 33.59 -9.23 45.41
N GLU A 226 34.51 -9.97 44.81
CA GLU A 226 34.65 -10.10 43.35
C GLU A 226 33.35 -10.47 42.63
N SER A 227 32.60 -11.45 43.14
CA SER A 227 31.30 -11.84 42.57
C SER A 227 30.24 -10.74 42.62
N ARG A 228 30.23 -9.93 43.69
CA ARG A 228 29.32 -8.78 43.84
C ARG A 228 29.78 -7.58 43.03
N ARG A 229 31.10 -7.40 42.88
CA ARG A 229 31.70 -6.37 42.01
C ARG A 229 31.30 -6.60 40.55
N ALA A 230 31.47 -7.84 40.04
CA ALA A 230 31.09 -8.20 38.69
C ALA A 230 29.59 -7.95 38.43
N ARG A 231 28.73 -8.40 39.36
CA ARG A 231 27.27 -8.16 39.28
C ARG A 231 26.89 -6.68 39.31
N ALA A 232 27.50 -5.89 40.21
CA ALA A 232 27.31 -4.45 40.29
C ALA A 232 27.73 -3.75 38.99
N GLN A 233 28.89 -4.09 38.46
CA GLN A 233 29.38 -3.51 37.21
C GLN A 233 28.50 -3.90 36.02
N ALA A 234 28.00 -5.14 35.95
CA ALA A 234 27.04 -5.54 34.93
C ALA A 234 25.71 -4.79 35.03
N ALA A 235 25.24 -4.48 36.24
CA ALA A 235 24.05 -3.64 36.44
C ALA A 235 24.29 -2.19 36.02
N VAL A 236 25.50 -1.64 36.23
CA VAL A 236 25.90 -0.32 35.69
C VAL A 236 25.83 -0.34 34.17
N VAL A 237 26.47 -1.32 33.51
CA VAL A 237 26.43 -1.49 32.04
C VAL A 237 24.97 -1.57 31.55
N GLY A 238 24.17 -2.45 32.15
CA GLY A 238 22.76 -2.61 31.77
C GLY A 238 21.98 -1.31 31.89
N THR A 239 22.22 -0.53 32.95
CA THR A 239 21.55 0.75 33.18
C THR A 239 22.00 1.82 32.19
N LEU A 240 23.30 1.91 31.88
CA LEU A 240 23.84 2.80 30.84
C LEU A 240 23.21 2.50 29.47
N LEU A 241 23.06 1.22 29.13
CA LEU A 241 22.39 0.81 27.89
C LEU A 241 20.91 1.21 27.85
N LYS A 242 20.20 1.19 28.99
CA LYS A 242 18.83 1.71 29.10
C LYS A 242 18.76 3.23 28.94
N ASP A 243 19.77 3.94 29.43
CA ASP A 243 19.91 5.40 29.30
C ASP A 243 20.45 5.83 27.91
N LYS A 244 20.74 4.85 27.02
CA LYS A 244 21.30 5.07 25.67
C LYS A 244 22.71 5.68 25.67
N LYS A 245 23.46 5.52 26.75
CA LYS A 245 24.85 5.95 26.89
C LYS A 245 25.80 4.86 26.38
N ILE A 246 25.81 4.66 25.06
CA ILE A 246 26.47 3.49 24.44
C ILE A 246 27.99 3.46 24.67
N LEU A 247 28.68 4.59 24.50
CA LEU A 247 30.15 4.63 24.65
C LEU A 247 30.57 4.46 26.12
N GLU A 248 29.87 5.08 27.06
CA GLU A 248 30.09 4.86 28.50
C GLU A 248 29.84 3.39 28.87
N ALA A 249 28.81 2.75 28.31
CA ALA A 249 28.55 1.32 28.52
C ALA A 249 29.66 0.43 27.95
N LEU A 250 30.27 0.82 26.82
CA LEU A 250 31.42 0.10 26.25
C LEU A 250 32.63 0.16 27.20
N ASP A 251 32.93 1.32 27.75
CA ASP A 251 34.04 1.50 28.71
C ASP A 251 33.84 0.64 29.98
N GLU A 252 32.60 0.46 30.43
CA GLU A 252 32.27 -0.44 31.53
C GLU A 252 32.29 -1.93 31.14
N ILE A 253 31.95 -2.28 29.89
CA ILE A 253 32.08 -3.64 29.37
C ILE A 253 33.56 -4.06 29.30
N GLU A 254 34.47 -3.17 28.91
CA GLU A 254 35.91 -3.45 28.88
C GLU A 254 36.47 -3.75 30.27
N ARG A 255 35.94 -3.08 31.30
CA ARG A 255 36.28 -3.36 32.69
C ARG A 255 35.64 -4.66 33.19
N LEU A 256 34.36 -4.86 32.91
CA LEU A 256 33.64 -6.10 33.26
C LEU A 256 34.29 -7.32 32.60
N ALA A 257 34.80 -7.21 31.38
CA ALA A 257 35.45 -8.31 30.66
C ALA A 257 36.68 -8.87 31.40
N LYS A 258 37.31 -8.08 32.29
CA LYS A 258 38.42 -8.55 33.14
C LYS A 258 37.95 -9.34 34.37
N LEU A 259 36.69 -9.16 34.79
CA LEU A 259 36.10 -9.76 35.98
C LEU A 259 35.17 -10.95 35.63
N ASP A 260 34.28 -10.75 34.66
CA ASP A 260 33.34 -11.74 34.15
C ASP A 260 33.23 -11.63 32.62
N PRO A 261 34.10 -12.35 31.89
CA PRO A 261 34.09 -12.34 30.43
C PRO A 261 32.79 -12.85 29.80
N ALA A 262 32.11 -13.78 30.45
CA ALA A 262 30.88 -14.38 29.93
C ALA A 262 29.72 -13.37 29.97
N GLN A 263 29.58 -12.65 31.08
CA GLN A 263 28.57 -11.61 31.22
C GLN A 263 28.86 -10.40 30.32
N ALA A 264 30.14 -10.00 30.21
CA ALA A 264 30.57 -8.96 29.27
C ALA A 264 30.24 -9.32 27.81
N GLY A 265 30.44 -10.57 27.40
CA GLY A 265 30.04 -11.07 26.09
C GLY A 265 28.52 -11.03 25.84
N THR A 266 27.71 -11.27 26.86
CA THR A 266 26.24 -11.13 26.73
C THR A 266 25.83 -9.66 26.58
N LEU A 267 26.45 -8.77 27.36
CA LEU A 267 26.16 -7.35 27.33
C LEU A 267 26.66 -6.66 26.06
N SER A 268 27.73 -7.16 25.42
CA SER A 268 28.19 -6.65 24.11
C SER A 268 27.14 -6.83 23.01
N ASN A 269 26.42 -7.95 22.99
CA ASN A 269 25.29 -8.17 22.08
C ASN A 269 24.14 -7.18 22.32
N THR A 270 23.86 -6.90 23.60
CA THR A 270 22.85 -5.91 23.99
C THR A 270 23.28 -4.49 23.63
N LEU A 271 24.58 -4.19 23.78
CA LEU A 271 25.18 -2.93 23.36
C LEU A 271 25.01 -2.69 21.87
N LEU A 272 25.36 -3.68 21.03
CA LEU A 272 25.19 -3.58 19.57
C LEU A 272 23.73 -3.37 19.18
N SER A 273 22.81 -4.08 19.83
CA SER A 273 21.36 -3.92 19.60
C SER A 273 20.87 -2.52 20.01
N GLY A 274 21.31 -2.02 21.17
CA GLY A 274 20.98 -0.69 21.66
C GLY A 274 21.56 0.43 20.78
N TRP A 275 22.81 0.25 20.33
CA TRP A 275 23.48 1.14 19.38
C TRP A 275 22.73 1.16 18.04
N ALA A 276 22.37 0.00 17.49
CA ALA A 276 21.61 -0.11 16.26
C ALA A 276 20.31 0.70 16.34
N ALA A 277 19.58 0.57 17.45
CA ALA A 277 18.33 1.30 17.67
C ALA A 277 18.54 2.83 17.80
N ALA A 278 19.61 3.27 18.46
CA ALA A 278 19.92 4.70 18.65
C ALA A 278 20.44 5.37 17.36
N SER A 279 21.24 4.63 16.59
CA SER A 279 21.90 5.11 15.37
C SER A 279 21.02 5.01 14.13
N ASN A 280 19.93 4.23 14.19
CA ASN A 280 19.01 4.02 13.07
C ASN A 280 18.38 5.33 12.57
N PRO A 281 18.68 5.74 11.32
CA PRO A 281 18.12 6.96 10.75
C PRO A 281 16.64 6.88 10.43
N ASN A 282 16.10 5.67 10.32
CA ASN A 282 14.72 5.41 9.93
C ASN A 282 13.76 5.39 11.14
N GLY A 283 14.20 5.83 12.32
CA GLY A 283 13.36 5.98 13.51
C GLY A 283 12.83 4.67 14.11
N GLY A 284 13.45 3.53 13.78
CA GLY A 284 13.08 2.21 14.31
C GLY A 284 11.84 1.58 13.67
N ALA A 285 11.18 2.25 12.72
CA ALA A 285 10.09 1.65 11.95
C ALA A 285 10.65 0.61 10.96
N LYS A 286 10.06 -0.59 10.88
CA LYS A 286 10.31 -1.49 9.74
C LYS A 286 9.59 -0.93 8.51
N PRO A 287 10.16 -1.00 7.29
CA PRO A 287 9.42 -0.66 6.09
C PRO A 287 8.18 -1.54 6.05
N ARG A 288 7.00 -0.93 6.03
CA ARG A 288 5.78 -1.69 5.80
C ARG A 288 5.67 -1.98 4.32
N MET A 289 5.97 -3.21 3.96
CA MET A 289 5.44 -3.77 2.72
C MET A 289 3.94 -4.04 2.93
N PRO A 290 3.09 -3.76 1.95
CA PRO A 290 1.71 -4.21 1.97
C PRO A 290 1.72 -5.74 2.02
N THR A 291 1.10 -6.33 3.03
CA THR A 291 0.53 -7.67 2.86
C THR A 291 -0.53 -7.55 1.77
N MET A 292 -0.46 -8.45 0.78
CA MET A 292 -1.41 -8.67 -0.32
C MET A 292 -2.76 -7.92 -0.22
N GLY A 293 -3.03 -7.01 -1.17
CA GLY A 293 -4.39 -6.54 -1.47
C GLY A 293 -4.88 -5.22 -0.85
N MET A 294 -4.06 -4.43 -0.16
CA MET A 294 -4.48 -3.11 0.37
C MET A 294 -3.67 -1.96 -0.25
N PRO A 295 -4.22 -1.19 -1.21
CA PRO A 295 -3.59 0.03 -1.69
C PRO A 295 -3.78 1.11 -0.62
N ILE A 296 -2.77 1.31 0.23
CA ILE A 296 -2.78 2.41 1.20
C ILE A 296 -2.44 3.71 0.46
N TYR A 297 -3.47 4.38 -0.05
CA TYR A 297 -3.41 5.74 -0.58
C TYR A 297 -3.30 6.76 0.57
N TYR A 298 -2.15 6.83 1.23
CA TYR A 298 -1.82 7.99 2.06
C TYR A 298 -0.39 8.45 1.79
N ASN A 299 -0.27 9.69 1.31
CA ASN A 299 1.01 10.40 1.25
C ASN A 299 1.57 10.53 2.68
N SER A 300 2.52 9.68 3.03
CA SER A 300 3.30 9.81 4.26
C SER A 300 4.13 11.09 4.16
N ARG A 301 3.84 12.09 4.99
CA ARG A 301 4.74 13.24 5.14
C ARG A 301 6.09 12.72 5.67
N PRO A 302 7.24 13.05 5.03
CA PRO A 302 8.54 12.57 5.46
C PRO A 302 8.81 13.04 6.90
N SER A 303 8.86 12.10 7.85
CA SER A 303 9.15 12.38 9.27
C SER A 303 10.55 11.94 9.70
N GLY A 304 11.37 11.45 8.77
CA GLY A 304 12.78 11.19 8.99
C GLY A 304 13.60 12.47 8.81
N THR A 305 14.50 12.77 9.75
CA THR A 305 15.62 13.69 9.46
C THR A 305 16.37 13.11 8.25
N PRO A 306 16.59 13.86 7.16
CA PRO A 306 17.33 13.36 6.00
C PRO A 306 18.65 12.73 6.48
N LEU A 307 18.87 11.46 6.19
CA LEU A 307 20.18 10.86 6.43
C LEU A 307 21.12 11.42 5.39
N THR A 308 21.88 12.46 5.76
CA THR A 308 23.00 12.87 4.92
C THR A 308 24.02 11.71 4.88
N ARG A 309 24.63 11.46 3.72
CA ARG A 309 25.70 10.46 3.57
C ARG A 309 26.83 10.64 4.60
N ALA A 310 27.01 11.86 5.11
CA ALA A 310 27.93 12.17 6.21
C ALA A 310 27.54 11.49 7.54
N ARG A 311 26.25 11.46 7.90
CA ARG A 311 25.76 10.77 9.11
C ARG A 311 25.92 9.26 9.00
N GLN A 312 25.60 8.66 7.84
CA GLN A 312 25.86 7.23 7.58
C GLN A 312 27.33 6.90 7.78
N LYS A 313 28.23 7.64 7.13
CA LYS A 313 29.68 7.43 7.26
C LYS A 313 30.17 7.56 8.70
N ARG A 314 29.63 8.51 9.47
CA ARG A 314 29.97 8.66 10.90
C ARG A 314 29.50 7.45 11.71
N ASN A 315 28.26 6.99 11.50
CA ASN A 315 27.72 5.81 12.17
C ASN A 315 28.55 4.56 11.84
N LEU A 316 28.93 4.35 10.57
CA LEU A 316 29.75 3.22 10.16
C LEU A 316 31.14 3.26 10.81
N ARG A 317 31.77 4.43 10.90
CA ARG A 317 33.06 4.57 11.62
C ARG A 317 32.93 4.23 13.11
N GLU A 318 31.89 4.75 13.77
CA GLU A 318 31.65 4.47 15.19
C GLU A 318 31.40 2.97 15.43
N LEU A 319 30.61 2.32 14.57
CA LEU A 319 30.39 0.87 14.64
C LEU A 319 31.70 0.09 14.45
N GLY A 320 32.51 0.46 13.46
CA GLY A 320 33.83 -0.15 13.25
C GLY A 320 34.71 -0.04 14.48
N GLN A 321 34.75 1.14 15.12
CA GLN A 321 35.51 1.35 16.37
C GLN A 321 34.97 0.51 17.54
N ILE A 322 33.64 0.39 17.68
CA ILE A 322 33.03 -0.46 18.71
C ILE A 322 33.43 -1.92 18.50
N LEU A 323 33.31 -2.44 17.27
CA LEU A 323 33.65 -3.83 16.96
C LEU A 323 35.15 -4.10 17.15
N GLU A 324 36.01 -3.17 16.76
CA GLU A 324 37.46 -3.28 16.98
C GLU A 324 37.82 -3.34 18.48
N ARG A 325 37.18 -2.50 19.31
CA ARG A 325 37.36 -2.51 20.76
C ARG A 325 36.90 -3.83 21.37
N LEU A 326 35.71 -4.31 21.00
CA LEU A 326 35.16 -5.58 21.49
C LEU A 326 36.03 -6.79 21.07
N ALA A 327 36.62 -6.77 19.87
CA ALA A 327 37.49 -7.84 19.38
C ALA A 327 38.80 -7.97 20.16
N LYS A 328 39.25 -6.92 20.86
CA LYS A 328 40.47 -6.93 21.70
C LYS A 328 40.22 -7.48 23.11
N LEU A 329 38.96 -7.71 23.49
CA LEU A 329 38.60 -8.18 24.83
C LEU A 329 38.65 -9.71 24.93
N PRO A 330 38.91 -10.27 26.13
CA PRO A 330 38.91 -11.71 26.37
C PRO A 330 37.49 -12.31 26.44
N ILE A 331 36.57 -11.87 25.57
CA ILE A 331 35.16 -12.29 25.53
C ILE A 331 34.87 -13.12 24.28
N ALA A 332 33.78 -13.89 24.29
CA ALA A 332 33.28 -14.48 23.06
C ALA A 332 32.90 -13.38 22.05
N PRO A 333 33.21 -13.54 20.76
CA PRO A 333 32.80 -12.59 19.73
C PRO A 333 31.29 -12.35 19.78
N PRO A 334 30.83 -11.10 19.53
CA PRO A 334 29.40 -10.84 19.42
C PRO A 334 28.75 -11.74 18.36
N LYS A 335 27.49 -12.09 18.57
CA LYS A 335 26.73 -12.95 17.66
C LYS A 335 26.60 -12.28 16.30
N ALA A 336 26.63 -13.10 15.25
CA ALA A 336 26.42 -12.67 13.86
C ALA A 336 25.17 -11.79 13.70
N GLU A 337 24.08 -12.15 14.39
CA GLU A 337 22.82 -11.41 14.36
C GLU A 337 22.95 -9.98 14.88
N ALA A 338 23.67 -9.78 15.98
CA ALA A 338 23.84 -8.48 16.60
C ALA A 338 24.75 -7.57 15.73
N ILE A 339 25.79 -8.15 15.13
CA ILE A 339 26.70 -7.44 14.22
C ILE A 339 25.96 -7.00 12.95
N VAL A 340 25.25 -7.92 12.30
CA VAL A 340 24.49 -7.60 11.08
C VAL A 340 23.39 -6.58 11.39
N ALA A 341 22.63 -6.76 12.47
CA ALA A 341 21.60 -5.79 12.86
C ALA A 341 22.17 -4.39 13.15
N ALA A 342 23.36 -4.30 13.77
CA ALA A 342 24.06 -3.03 13.94
C ALA A 342 24.48 -2.43 12.60
N PHE A 343 25.10 -3.21 11.73
CA PHE A 343 25.49 -2.75 10.39
C PHE A 343 24.28 -2.24 9.60
N GLU A 344 23.17 -2.97 9.63
CA GLU A 344 21.90 -2.56 9.03
C GLU A 344 21.35 -1.26 9.63
N GLY A 345 21.42 -1.12 10.96
CA GLY A 345 21.00 0.08 11.68
C GLY A 345 21.85 1.31 11.35
N ALA A 346 23.05 1.15 10.79
CA ALA A 346 23.86 2.26 10.31
C ALA A 346 23.35 2.84 8.96
N HIS A 347 22.48 2.13 8.25
CA HIS A 347 22.05 2.45 6.89
C HIS A 347 20.61 2.98 6.81
N SER A 348 20.33 3.82 5.81
CA SER A 348 18.96 4.15 5.41
C SER A 348 18.30 2.98 4.68
N PHE A 349 16.99 2.84 4.77
CA PHE A 349 16.23 1.91 3.91
C PHE A 349 16.28 2.24 2.42
N ALA A 350 16.76 3.43 2.05
CA ALA A 350 16.86 3.88 0.66
C ALA A 350 18.28 3.75 0.08
N GLU A 351 19.28 3.41 0.90
CA GLU A 351 20.67 3.28 0.48
C GLU A 351 21.11 1.82 0.44
N VAL A 352 21.63 1.42 -0.71
CA VAL A 352 22.23 0.11 -0.95
C VAL A 352 23.62 0.04 -0.29
N TYR A 353 24.02 -1.14 0.17
CA TYR A 353 25.33 -1.33 0.80
C TYR A 353 26.45 -1.23 -0.22
N LYS A 354 27.61 -0.74 0.23
CA LYS A 354 28.82 -0.68 -0.58
C LYS A 354 29.86 -1.63 -0.03
N LEU A 355 30.57 -2.31 -0.91
CA LEU A 355 31.63 -3.26 -0.52
C LEU A 355 32.67 -2.60 0.40
N GLN A 356 33.03 -1.34 0.14
CA GLN A 356 33.96 -0.58 0.98
C GLN A 356 33.41 -0.34 2.39
N ASP A 357 32.11 -0.05 2.54
CA ASP A 357 31.48 0.17 3.84
C ASP A 357 31.43 -1.14 4.65
N ILE A 358 31.15 -2.26 3.99
CA ILE A 358 31.21 -3.61 4.59
C ILE A 358 32.63 -3.90 5.09
N ARG A 359 33.66 -3.72 4.25
CA ARG A 359 35.07 -3.93 4.62
C ARG A 359 35.53 -3.01 5.75
N THR A 360 35.06 -1.77 5.79
CA THR A 360 35.43 -0.80 6.83
C THR A 360 34.91 -1.22 8.21
N VAL A 361 33.73 -1.83 8.27
CA VAL A 361 33.07 -2.16 9.54
C VAL A 361 33.37 -3.59 9.97
N LEU A 362 33.28 -4.54 9.04
CA LEU A 362 33.38 -5.97 9.33
C LEU A 362 34.81 -6.50 9.11
N GLY A 363 35.70 -5.71 8.51
CA GLY A 363 37.09 -6.07 8.27
C GLY A 363 37.29 -6.90 7.00
N ASP A 364 38.26 -7.81 7.07
CA ASP A 364 38.61 -8.72 5.98
C ASP A 364 37.48 -9.73 5.74
N LEU A 365 36.89 -9.69 4.54
CA LEU A 365 35.72 -10.52 4.20
C LEU A 365 36.04 -12.02 4.23
N SER A 366 37.30 -12.40 4.00
CA SER A 366 37.77 -13.79 4.08
C SER A 366 37.82 -14.34 5.51
N LYS A 367 37.78 -13.45 6.51
CA LYS A 367 37.82 -13.81 7.94
C LYS A 367 36.46 -13.71 8.61
N LEU A 368 35.42 -13.36 7.84
CA LEU A 368 34.08 -13.27 8.38
C LEU A 368 33.54 -14.68 8.68
N PRO A 369 32.93 -14.88 9.86
CA PRO A 369 32.20 -16.11 10.11
C PRO A 369 31.15 -16.35 9.02
N VAL A 370 31.10 -17.58 8.51
CA VAL A 370 30.17 -18.02 7.46
C VAL A 370 28.72 -17.61 7.77
N GLU A 371 28.31 -17.75 9.03
CA GLU A 371 26.96 -17.37 9.47
C GLU A 371 26.68 -15.86 9.31
N SER A 372 27.65 -15.01 9.64
CA SER A 372 27.55 -13.55 9.46
C SER A 372 27.44 -13.18 7.98
N LEU A 373 28.24 -13.82 7.14
CA LEU A 373 28.23 -13.61 5.70
C LEU A 373 26.90 -14.02 5.08
N ALA A 374 26.40 -15.21 5.42
CA ALA A 374 25.11 -15.72 4.94
C ALA A 374 23.94 -14.82 5.37
N ARG A 375 23.94 -14.36 6.64
CA ARG A 375 22.91 -13.44 7.16
C ARG A 375 22.95 -12.08 6.47
N LEU A 376 24.14 -11.50 6.30
CA LEU A 376 24.31 -10.23 5.59
C LEU A 376 23.84 -10.34 4.14
N SER A 377 24.25 -11.39 3.43
CA SER A 377 23.85 -11.63 2.04
C SER A 377 22.34 -11.81 1.90
N ASN A 378 21.71 -12.63 2.75
CA ASN A 378 20.26 -12.81 2.69
C ASN A 378 19.49 -11.52 3.02
N SER A 379 19.99 -10.70 3.96
CA SER A 379 19.40 -9.39 4.25
C SER A 379 19.50 -8.43 3.05
N MET A 380 20.66 -8.41 2.36
CA MET A 380 20.82 -7.66 1.11
C MET A 380 19.83 -8.11 0.05
N ARG A 381 19.75 -9.41 -0.21
CA ARG A 381 18.82 -9.99 -1.21
C ARG A 381 17.39 -9.56 -0.96
N GLN A 382 16.92 -9.72 0.28
CA GLN A 382 15.56 -9.33 0.67
C GLN A 382 15.30 -7.85 0.42
N ARG A 383 16.25 -6.97 0.76
CA ARG A 383 16.11 -5.51 0.55
C ARG A 383 16.17 -5.13 -0.94
N LEU A 384 16.99 -5.81 -1.74
CA LEU A 384 17.07 -5.62 -3.20
C LEU A 384 15.77 -6.03 -3.88
N ALA A 385 15.17 -7.14 -3.45
CA ALA A 385 13.88 -7.61 -3.94
C ALA A 385 12.69 -6.73 -3.46
N THR A 386 12.83 -6.05 -2.32
CA THR A 386 11.76 -5.28 -1.66
C THR A 386 12.01 -3.76 -1.69
N SER A 387 12.59 -3.22 -0.61
CA SER A 387 12.59 -1.80 -0.27
C SER A 387 13.48 -0.94 -1.16
N TRP A 388 14.62 -1.46 -1.62
CA TRP A 388 15.59 -0.65 -2.36
C TRP A 388 15.14 -0.34 -3.79
N ARG A 389 14.38 -1.25 -4.42
CA ARG A 389 13.81 -1.05 -5.76
C ARG A 389 12.50 -0.25 -5.76
N ALA A 390 11.90 0.02 -4.60
CA ALA A 390 10.59 0.66 -4.49
C ALA A 390 10.68 2.20 -4.58
N PRO A 391 10.10 2.85 -5.60
CA PRO A 391 10.14 4.32 -5.74
C PRO A 391 9.54 5.05 -4.54
N GLN A 392 8.51 4.47 -3.91
CA GLN A 392 7.83 5.05 -2.75
C GLN A 392 8.77 5.19 -1.55
N ILE A 393 9.64 4.20 -1.32
CA ILE A 393 10.64 4.24 -0.23
C ILE A 393 11.68 5.32 -0.51
N GLN A 394 12.11 5.45 -1.76
CA GLN A 394 13.06 6.48 -2.20
C GLN A 394 12.49 7.89 -2.04
N GLN A 395 11.19 8.07 -2.28
CA GLN A 395 10.46 9.33 -2.05
C GLN A 395 10.26 9.63 -0.55
N GLN A 396 9.85 8.63 0.24
CA GLN A 396 9.69 8.78 1.70
C GLN A 396 11.00 9.15 2.40
N ALA A 397 12.12 8.65 1.90
CA ALA A 397 13.46 8.98 2.36
C ALA A 397 14.01 10.31 1.78
N ASP A 398 13.23 11.02 0.96
CA ASP A 398 13.60 12.29 0.30
C ASP A 398 14.92 12.22 -0.47
N THR A 399 15.22 11.06 -1.08
CA THR A 399 16.45 10.86 -1.86
C THR A 399 16.42 11.59 -3.22
N LYS A 400 15.21 11.93 -3.70
CA LYS A 400 14.94 12.52 -5.01
C LYS A 400 15.51 11.72 -6.20
N ARG A 401 15.80 10.42 -5.99
CA ARG A 401 16.26 9.52 -7.07
C ARG A 401 15.15 9.32 -8.10
N LYS A 402 15.51 9.47 -9.38
CA LYS A 402 14.64 9.11 -10.51
C LYS A 402 14.78 7.62 -10.84
N GLU A 403 13.83 7.06 -11.59
CA GLU A 403 13.83 5.63 -11.96
C GLU A 403 15.17 5.11 -12.51
N PRO A 404 15.90 5.80 -13.41
CA PRO A 404 17.20 5.32 -13.88
C PRO A 404 18.26 5.22 -12.78
N GLN A 405 18.20 6.12 -11.79
CA GLN A 405 19.12 6.12 -10.65
C GLN A 405 18.77 5.01 -9.67
N ILE A 406 17.48 4.74 -9.45
CA ILE A 406 17.03 3.59 -8.64
C ILE A 406 17.49 2.29 -9.30
N LYS A 407 17.31 2.16 -10.63
CA LYS A 407 17.78 1.01 -11.41
C LYS A 407 19.28 0.78 -11.22
N ALA A 408 20.10 1.82 -11.38
CA ALA A 408 21.55 1.74 -11.23
C ALA A 408 21.97 1.32 -9.80
N GLU A 409 21.30 1.86 -8.76
CA GLU A 409 21.60 1.50 -7.37
C GLU A 409 21.24 0.05 -7.06
N VAL A 410 20.10 -0.44 -7.54
CA VAL A 410 19.69 -1.85 -7.33
C VAL A 410 20.67 -2.81 -8.02
N ILE A 411 21.07 -2.51 -9.27
CA ILE A 411 22.08 -3.30 -9.99
C ILE A 411 23.41 -3.31 -9.22
N SER A 412 23.90 -2.14 -8.78
CA SER A 412 25.12 -2.04 -7.98
C SER A 412 25.04 -2.79 -6.65
N GLY A 413 23.83 -2.94 -6.10
CA GLY A 413 23.57 -3.73 -4.91
C GLY A 413 23.70 -5.23 -5.12
N TYR A 414 23.13 -5.76 -6.21
CA TYR A 414 23.34 -7.16 -6.58
C TYR A 414 24.81 -7.44 -6.90
N GLU A 415 25.49 -6.54 -7.62
CA GLU A 415 26.93 -6.65 -7.87
C GLU A 415 27.74 -6.69 -6.56
N THR A 416 27.39 -5.84 -5.59
CA THR A 416 28.03 -5.84 -4.26
C THR A 416 27.76 -7.14 -3.51
N GLN A 417 26.53 -7.67 -3.59
CA GLN A 417 26.17 -8.94 -2.96
C GLN A 417 26.94 -10.12 -3.58
N LEU A 418 27.03 -10.17 -4.92
CA LEU A 418 27.76 -11.21 -5.64
C LEU A 418 29.26 -11.13 -5.33
N ALA A 419 29.86 -9.94 -5.32
CA ALA A 419 31.26 -9.77 -4.94
C ALA A 419 31.55 -10.22 -3.49
N LEU A 420 30.63 -9.93 -2.56
CA LEU A 420 30.71 -10.39 -1.18
C LEU A 420 30.66 -11.94 -1.09
N LEU A 421 29.76 -12.56 -1.84
CA LEU A 421 29.63 -14.03 -1.88
C LEU A 421 30.83 -14.70 -2.57
N ASP A 422 31.36 -14.11 -3.64
CA ASP A 422 32.56 -14.60 -4.34
C ASP A 422 33.78 -14.62 -3.43
N GLU A 423 33.99 -13.56 -2.64
CA GLU A 423 35.07 -13.51 -1.65
C GLU A 423 34.89 -14.55 -0.54
N GLY A 424 33.66 -14.73 -0.07
CA GLY A 424 33.32 -15.76 0.92
C GLY A 424 33.55 -17.17 0.42
N LEU A 425 33.12 -17.47 -0.81
CA LEU A 425 33.30 -18.78 -1.44
C LEU A 425 34.76 -19.09 -1.77
N LYS A 426 35.60 -18.07 -2.01
CA LYS A 426 37.06 -18.28 -2.11
C LYS A 426 37.67 -18.75 -0.79
N ALA A 427 37.18 -18.25 0.34
CA ALA A 427 37.65 -18.65 1.67
C ALA A 427 36.99 -19.96 2.16
N HIS A 428 35.74 -20.20 1.76
CA HIS A 428 34.89 -21.29 2.21
C HIS A 428 34.15 -21.95 1.02
N PRO A 429 34.89 -22.66 0.14
CA PRO A 429 34.34 -23.20 -1.12
C PRO A 429 33.36 -24.36 -0.93
N ASP A 430 33.40 -25.01 0.23
CA ASP A 430 32.60 -26.17 0.60
C ASP A 430 31.25 -25.83 1.25
N VAL A 431 30.98 -24.54 1.50
CA VAL A 431 29.74 -24.09 2.16
C VAL A 431 28.61 -23.90 1.14
N TRP A 432 27.75 -24.91 1.03
CA TRP A 432 26.61 -24.88 0.09
C TRP A 432 25.65 -23.71 0.32
N GLN A 433 25.47 -23.23 1.56
CA GLN A 433 24.56 -22.11 1.85
C GLN A 433 25.01 -20.82 1.17
N LEU A 434 26.32 -20.57 1.08
CA LEU A 434 26.86 -19.40 0.39
C LEU A 434 26.67 -19.53 -1.12
N LYS A 435 26.91 -20.72 -1.67
CA LYS A 435 26.68 -21.02 -3.09
C LYS A 435 25.20 -20.88 -3.45
N LEU A 436 24.30 -21.34 -2.58
CA LEU A 436 22.86 -21.19 -2.76
C LEU A 436 22.42 -19.71 -2.78
N GLN A 437 22.99 -18.87 -1.91
CA GLN A 437 22.70 -17.43 -1.94
C GLN A 437 23.26 -16.77 -3.20
N GLN A 438 24.38 -17.24 -3.75
CA GLN A 438 24.95 -16.77 -5.02
C GLN A 438 24.04 -17.13 -6.19
N ALA A 439 23.49 -18.34 -6.20
CA ALA A 439 22.49 -18.77 -7.18
C ALA A 439 21.25 -17.88 -7.15
N ALA A 440 20.68 -17.66 -5.96
CA ALA A 440 19.50 -16.81 -5.79
C ALA A 440 19.77 -15.35 -6.18
N ALA A 441 20.93 -14.79 -5.85
CA ALA A 441 21.29 -13.41 -6.19
C ALA A 441 21.49 -13.22 -7.72
N ASN A 442 22.10 -14.19 -8.41
CA ASN A 442 22.20 -14.16 -9.87
C ASN A 442 20.81 -14.24 -10.53
N PHE A 443 19.94 -15.11 -10.03
CA PHE A 443 18.57 -15.23 -10.54
C PHE A 443 17.79 -13.93 -10.37
N ASP A 444 17.81 -13.36 -9.16
CA ASP A 444 17.11 -12.12 -8.85
C ASP A 444 17.62 -10.93 -9.68
N LEU A 445 18.93 -10.87 -9.95
CA LEU A 445 19.54 -9.89 -10.84
C LEU A 445 19.08 -10.07 -12.30
N ALA A 446 19.04 -11.30 -12.80
CA ALA A 446 18.58 -11.61 -14.15
C ALA A 446 17.13 -11.14 -14.35
N GLU A 447 16.22 -11.55 -13.46
CA GLU A 447 14.81 -11.16 -13.52
C GLU A 447 14.61 -9.65 -13.35
N TYR A 448 15.42 -9.00 -12.48
CA TYR A 448 15.40 -7.54 -12.35
C TYR A 448 15.81 -6.84 -13.66
N GLN A 449 16.86 -7.31 -14.32
CA GLN A 449 17.36 -6.72 -15.55
C GLN A 449 16.39 -6.95 -16.72
N TYR A 450 15.82 -8.16 -16.84
CA TYR A 450 14.81 -8.49 -17.85
C TYR A 450 13.57 -7.60 -17.72
N GLY A 451 13.02 -7.47 -16.50
CA GLY A 451 11.89 -6.56 -16.24
C GLY A 451 12.20 -5.09 -16.53
N ASN A 452 13.48 -4.71 -16.58
CA ASN A 452 13.95 -3.37 -16.95
C ASN A 452 14.44 -3.28 -18.41
N LYS A 453 13.99 -4.19 -19.27
CA LYS A 453 14.26 -4.23 -20.72
C LYS A 453 15.76 -4.21 -21.06
N ALA A 454 16.57 -4.91 -20.27
CA ALA A 454 17.98 -5.15 -20.64
C ALA A 454 18.07 -6.12 -21.83
N ASP A 455 19.22 -6.14 -22.50
CA ASP A 455 19.49 -7.06 -23.61
C ASP A 455 19.36 -8.52 -23.16
N LEU A 456 18.80 -9.35 -24.04
CA LEU A 456 18.53 -10.76 -23.74
C LEU A 456 19.79 -11.53 -23.34
N ASP A 457 20.95 -11.20 -23.94
CA ASP A 457 22.23 -11.83 -23.62
C ASP A 457 22.65 -11.61 -22.15
N ILE A 458 22.32 -10.46 -21.57
CA ILE A 458 22.60 -10.15 -20.16
C ILE A 458 21.71 -11.01 -19.25
N TYR A 459 20.42 -11.13 -19.61
CA TYR A 459 19.46 -11.98 -18.91
C TYR A 459 19.90 -13.45 -18.90
N VAL A 460 20.19 -14.00 -20.08
CA VAL A 460 20.60 -15.40 -20.27
C VAL A 460 21.86 -15.70 -19.45
N LYS A 461 22.88 -14.83 -19.53
CA LYS A 461 24.13 -15.02 -18.78
C LYS A 461 23.93 -15.18 -17.28
N HIS A 462 23.17 -14.29 -16.64
CA HIS A 462 22.94 -14.36 -15.19
C HIS A 462 21.98 -15.51 -14.82
N ARG A 463 21.00 -15.81 -15.67
CA ARG A 463 20.06 -16.92 -15.45
C ARG A 463 20.76 -18.29 -15.53
N GLU A 464 21.61 -18.52 -16.51
CA GLU A 464 22.39 -19.75 -16.64
C GLU A 464 23.34 -19.92 -15.45
N ALA A 465 24.07 -18.86 -15.08
CA ALA A 465 24.94 -18.86 -13.90
C ALA A 465 24.18 -19.16 -12.60
N ALA A 466 22.91 -18.73 -12.50
CA ALA A 466 22.07 -19.06 -11.35
C ALA A 466 21.71 -20.54 -11.29
N PHE A 467 21.24 -21.13 -12.40
CA PHE A 467 20.86 -22.54 -12.44
C PHE A 467 22.05 -23.49 -12.27
N GLU A 468 23.20 -23.16 -12.85
CA GLU A 468 24.46 -23.87 -12.60
C GLU A 468 24.82 -23.82 -11.10
N ALA A 469 24.79 -22.63 -10.50
CA ALA A 469 25.09 -22.45 -9.09
C ALA A 469 24.09 -23.17 -8.15
N PHE A 470 22.82 -23.31 -8.53
CA PHE A 470 21.85 -24.12 -7.79
C PHE A 470 22.23 -25.61 -7.79
N GLY A 471 22.62 -26.16 -8.95
CA GLY A 471 23.10 -27.53 -9.07
C GLY A 471 24.38 -27.78 -8.27
N GLU A 472 25.34 -26.85 -8.32
CA GLU A 472 26.55 -26.90 -7.50
C GLU A 472 26.23 -26.86 -5.99
N ALA A 473 25.32 -25.98 -5.55
CA ALA A 473 24.91 -25.91 -4.15
C ALA A 473 24.25 -27.21 -3.67
N ALA A 474 23.40 -27.82 -4.50
CA ALA A 474 22.80 -29.12 -4.21
C ALA A 474 23.87 -30.23 -4.09
N SER A 475 24.90 -30.19 -4.95
CA SER A 475 26.02 -31.13 -4.91
C SER A 475 26.87 -30.98 -3.64
N LEU A 476 27.18 -29.74 -3.24
CA LEU A 476 27.89 -29.45 -1.99
C LEU A 476 27.07 -29.90 -0.76
N TYR A 477 25.75 -29.68 -0.78
CA TYR A 477 24.85 -30.16 0.27
C TYR A 477 24.83 -31.70 0.36
N ALA A 478 24.82 -32.38 -0.79
CA ALA A 478 24.91 -33.85 -0.84
C ALA A 478 26.22 -34.37 -0.24
N LEU A 479 27.35 -33.71 -0.54
CA LEU A 479 28.65 -34.05 0.05
C LEU A 479 28.67 -33.85 1.57
N GLN A 480 28.07 -32.77 2.07
CA GLN A 480 28.00 -32.53 3.51
C GLN A 480 27.16 -33.61 4.23
N THR A 481 25.96 -33.87 3.73
CA THR A 481 25.04 -34.88 4.33
C THR A 481 25.54 -36.32 4.21
N ALA A 482 26.48 -36.61 3.29
CA ALA A 482 27.16 -37.90 3.25
C ALA A 482 28.08 -38.14 4.46
N VAL A 483 28.54 -37.07 5.11
CA VAL A 483 29.49 -37.13 6.24
C VAL A 483 28.79 -36.82 7.57
N THR A 484 27.74 -36.01 7.56
CA THR A 484 26.96 -35.63 8.74
C THR A 484 25.58 -36.29 8.74
N ALA A 485 25.17 -36.86 9.89
CA ALA A 485 23.82 -37.38 10.08
C ALA A 485 22.81 -36.24 10.37
N ASP A 486 22.81 -35.23 9.50
CA ASP A 486 21.94 -34.07 9.64
C ASP A 486 20.50 -34.42 9.25
N ARG A 487 19.54 -33.72 9.85
CA ARG A 487 18.13 -33.85 9.48
C ARG A 487 17.94 -33.36 8.03
N PRO A 488 17.19 -34.09 7.20
CA PRO A 488 16.91 -33.65 5.82
C PRO A 488 16.37 -32.23 5.74
N ASP A 489 17.08 -31.37 5.01
CA ASP A 489 16.73 -29.98 4.70
C ASP A 489 16.34 -29.86 3.23
N ALA A 490 15.15 -29.30 2.96
CA ALA A 490 14.66 -29.07 1.61
C ALA A 490 15.11 -27.72 1.02
N THR A 491 15.79 -26.86 1.78
CA THR A 491 16.05 -25.47 1.42
C THR A 491 16.82 -25.32 0.11
N ALA A 492 17.85 -26.15 -0.14
CA ALA A 492 18.62 -26.13 -1.38
C ALA A 492 17.74 -26.38 -2.61
N PHE A 493 16.89 -27.41 -2.54
CA PHE A 493 15.99 -27.82 -3.63
C PHE A 493 14.79 -26.87 -3.76
N GLN A 494 14.29 -26.32 -2.65
CA GLN A 494 13.14 -25.41 -2.64
C GLN A 494 13.47 -24.07 -3.31
N LEU A 495 14.64 -23.49 -3.07
CA LEU A 495 15.02 -22.23 -3.73
C LEU A 495 15.27 -22.43 -5.22
N TRP A 496 15.90 -23.53 -5.61
CA TRP A 496 16.06 -23.90 -7.03
C TRP A 496 14.70 -24.11 -7.70
N PHE A 497 13.79 -24.83 -7.05
CA PHE A 497 12.42 -25.03 -7.52
C PHE A 497 11.66 -23.71 -7.71
N ASN A 498 11.73 -22.81 -6.71
CA ASN A 498 11.08 -21.49 -6.78
C ASN A 498 11.63 -20.66 -7.94
N ALA A 499 12.97 -20.61 -8.10
CA ALA A 499 13.61 -19.90 -9.20
C ALA A 499 13.12 -20.42 -10.56
N ASN A 500 12.94 -21.73 -10.71
CA ASN A 500 12.37 -22.30 -11.93
C ASN A 500 10.89 -21.94 -12.16
N LEU A 501 10.16 -21.53 -11.12
CA LEU A 501 8.83 -20.95 -11.23
C LEU A 501 8.85 -19.45 -11.54
N GLY A 502 10.02 -18.82 -11.54
CA GLY A 502 10.19 -17.43 -11.98
C GLY A 502 10.53 -16.42 -10.89
N ALA A 503 10.70 -16.86 -9.64
CA ALA A 503 11.20 -16.01 -8.57
C ALA A 503 11.89 -16.83 -7.49
N SER A 504 13.03 -16.37 -6.97
CA SER A 504 13.67 -17.03 -5.83
C SER A 504 12.84 -16.95 -4.54
N ASP A 505 11.94 -15.97 -4.46
CA ASP A 505 10.92 -15.80 -3.41
C ASP A 505 9.52 -15.85 -4.03
N LEU A 506 8.71 -16.80 -3.53
CA LEU A 506 7.37 -17.08 -4.05
C LEU A 506 6.41 -15.89 -4.04
N SER A 507 6.67 -14.89 -3.21
CA SER A 507 5.89 -13.65 -3.19
C SER A 507 6.03 -12.81 -4.46
N TYR A 508 7.02 -13.10 -5.33
CA TYR A 508 7.28 -12.37 -6.57
C TYR A 508 7.03 -13.18 -7.84
N VAL A 509 6.57 -14.43 -7.74
CA VAL A 509 6.27 -15.24 -8.93
C VAL A 509 5.09 -14.61 -9.68
N THR A 510 5.25 -14.42 -10.99
CA THR A 510 4.19 -13.92 -11.87
C THR A 510 3.66 -15.05 -12.76
N ARG A 511 2.45 -14.87 -13.29
CA ARG A 511 1.77 -15.87 -14.14
C ARG A 511 2.43 -16.09 -15.51
N GLN A 512 3.23 -15.13 -15.98
CA GLN A 512 3.68 -15.05 -17.37
C GLN A 512 4.80 -16.04 -17.70
N GLN A 513 5.53 -16.55 -16.71
CA GLN A 513 6.66 -17.43 -16.95
C GLN A 513 6.23 -18.90 -17.03
N THR A 514 6.86 -19.71 -17.88
CA THR A 514 6.64 -21.16 -17.95
C THR A 514 7.82 -21.87 -17.31
N PRO A 515 7.63 -22.77 -16.33
CA PRO A 515 8.73 -23.50 -15.73
C PRO A 515 9.41 -24.42 -16.75
N GLU A 516 10.74 -24.49 -16.71
CA GLU A 516 11.50 -25.39 -17.58
C GLU A 516 11.50 -26.80 -16.97
N ILE A 517 10.91 -27.78 -17.67
CA ILE A 517 10.77 -29.15 -17.18
C ILE A 517 12.13 -29.80 -16.90
N GLY A 518 13.13 -29.52 -17.74
CA GLY A 518 14.50 -30.06 -17.56
C GLY A 518 15.12 -29.67 -16.22
N ASN A 519 14.95 -28.42 -15.77
CA ASN A 519 15.45 -27.98 -14.46
C ASN A 519 14.72 -28.68 -13.30
N LEU A 520 13.42 -28.98 -13.44
CA LEU A 520 12.68 -29.74 -12.42
C LEU A 520 13.19 -31.18 -12.32
N GLN A 521 13.53 -31.81 -13.45
CA GLN A 521 14.11 -33.15 -13.47
C GLN A 521 15.51 -33.16 -12.82
N GLN A 522 16.34 -32.16 -13.07
CA GLN A 522 17.65 -32.03 -12.41
C GLN A 522 17.54 -31.91 -10.88
N ILE A 523 16.53 -31.19 -10.37
CA ILE A 523 16.27 -31.13 -8.91
C ILE A 523 15.98 -32.54 -8.37
N ARG A 524 15.14 -33.32 -9.07
CA ARG A 524 14.81 -34.69 -8.68
C ARG A 524 16.05 -35.58 -8.69
N GLU A 525 16.85 -35.53 -9.74
CA GLU A 525 18.10 -36.28 -9.87
C GLU A 525 19.07 -35.95 -8.73
N ALA A 526 19.20 -34.67 -8.37
CA ALA A 526 20.04 -34.23 -7.27
C ALA A 526 19.54 -34.73 -5.89
N MET A 527 18.22 -34.92 -5.72
CA MET A 527 17.66 -35.51 -4.49
C MET A 527 17.78 -37.04 -4.43
N LEU A 528 17.79 -37.72 -5.59
CA LEU A 528 17.92 -39.18 -5.68
C LEU A 528 19.29 -39.68 -5.24
N VAL A 529 20.35 -38.88 -5.42
CA VAL A 529 21.72 -39.25 -5.05
C VAL A 529 22.06 -38.99 -3.58
N LEU A 530 21.15 -38.43 -2.80
CA LEU A 530 21.36 -38.16 -1.37
C LEU A 530 21.35 -39.45 -0.53
N PRO A 531 22.17 -39.53 0.54
CA PRO A 531 22.18 -40.69 1.43
C PRO A 531 20.80 -41.05 2.02
N ASP A 532 20.01 -40.04 2.40
CA ASP A 532 18.63 -40.19 2.86
C ASP A 532 17.64 -39.57 1.85
N SER A 533 17.61 -40.11 0.64
CA SER A 533 16.74 -39.59 -0.43
C SER A 533 15.26 -39.53 -0.01
N GLU A 534 14.75 -40.58 0.65
CA GLU A 534 13.36 -40.66 1.14
C GLU A 534 13.03 -39.52 2.13
N GLY A 535 13.91 -39.28 3.11
CA GLY A 535 13.76 -38.19 4.07
C GLY A 535 13.74 -36.81 3.40
N HIS A 536 14.54 -36.61 2.34
CA HIS A 536 14.58 -35.36 1.59
C HIS A 536 13.34 -35.16 0.71
N PHE A 537 12.84 -36.19 0.03
CA PHE A 537 11.56 -36.10 -0.68
C PHE A 537 10.39 -35.80 0.26
N LYS A 538 10.40 -36.38 1.46
CA LYS A 538 9.42 -36.06 2.51
C LYS A 538 9.56 -34.61 2.99
N ALA A 539 10.77 -34.11 3.22
CA ALA A 539 11.02 -32.72 3.61
C ALA A 539 10.56 -31.74 2.52
N PHE A 540 10.86 -32.04 1.25
CA PHE A 540 10.43 -31.24 0.10
C PHE A 540 8.91 -31.25 -0.05
N GLY A 541 8.25 -32.41 -0.01
CA GLY A 541 6.78 -32.49 -0.06
C GLY A 541 6.08 -31.73 1.07
N ASN A 542 6.63 -31.77 2.29
CA ASN A 542 6.12 -30.96 3.41
C ASN A 542 6.28 -29.45 3.15
N SER A 543 7.38 -29.03 2.52
CA SER A 543 7.60 -27.64 2.11
C SER A 543 6.59 -27.22 1.04
N ILE A 544 6.34 -28.06 0.02
CA ILE A 544 5.30 -27.84 -1.00
C ILE A 544 3.93 -27.64 -0.34
N ALA A 545 3.53 -28.52 0.58
CA ALA A 545 2.25 -28.42 1.27
C ALA A 545 2.13 -27.14 2.12
N THR A 546 3.21 -26.74 2.78
CA THR A 546 3.25 -25.52 3.62
C THR A 546 3.16 -24.26 2.77
N ASN A 547 3.91 -24.19 1.67
CA ASN A 547 3.96 -23.03 0.79
C ASN A 547 2.67 -22.86 -0.01
N SER A 548 2.05 -23.95 -0.48
CA SER A 548 0.80 -23.92 -1.26
C SER A 548 -0.36 -23.20 -0.54
N ARG A 549 -0.37 -23.23 0.80
CA ARG A 549 -1.38 -22.52 1.62
C ARG A 549 -1.21 -21.01 1.63
N ARG A 550 -0.04 -20.50 1.26
CA ARG A 550 0.33 -19.08 1.31
C ARG A 550 0.36 -18.41 -0.07
N LEU A 551 0.24 -19.19 -1.14
CA LEU A 551 0.27 -18.69 -2.52
C LEU A 551 -1.01 -17.94 -2.88
N THR A 552 -0.89 -16.98 -3.81
CA THR A 552 -2.05 -16.40 -4.48
C THR A 552 -2.81 -17.50 -5.24
N PRO A 553 -4.16 -17.40 -5.36
CA PRO A 553 -4.98 -18.43 -6.01
C PRO A 553 -4.50 -18.84 -7.40
N GLU A 554 -3.95 -17.89 -8.15
CA GLU A 554 -3.47 -18.06 -9.51
C GLU A 554 -2.16 -18.84 -9.68
N LEU A 555 -1.34 -18.92 -8.63
CA LEU A 555 -0.06 -19.62 -8.68
C LEU A 555 -0.20 -21.07 -8.24
N LYS A 556 -1.25 -21.40 -7.49
CA LYS A 556 -1.43 -22.74 -6.89
C LYS A 556 -1.41 -23.88 -7.92
N PRO A 557 -2.19 -23.86 -9.01
CA PRO A 557 -2.22 -24.99 -9.94
C PRO A 557 -0.87 -25.23 -10.59
N ARG A 558 -0.21 -24.15 -11.02
CA ARG A 558 1.12 -24.18 -11.64
C ARG A 558 2.19 -24.69 -10.66
N TYR A 559 2.19 -24.17 -9.43
CA TYR A 559 3.12 -24.59 -8.38
C TYR A 559 3.02 -26.09 -8.08
N LEU A 560 1.78 -26.58 -7.94
CA LEU A 560 1.53 -28.00 -7.67
C LEU A 560 1.89 -28.89 -8.86
N LYS A 561 1.50 -28.51 -10.09
CA LYS A 561 1.88 -29.25 -11.31
C LYS A 561 3.40 -29.37 -11.46
N ALA A 562 4.14 -28.28 -11.22
CA ALA A 562 5.60 -28.31 -11.26
C ALA A 562 6.20 -29.17 -10.13
N ALA A 563 5.65 -29.12 -8.92
CA ALA A 563 6.11 -29.94 -7.80
C ALA A 563 5.96 -31.44 -8.09
N LEU A 564 4.93 -31.82 -8.84
CA LEU A 564 4.71 -33.21 -9.27
C LEU A 564 5.69 -33.70 -10.32
N VAL A 565 6.37 -32.82 -11.06
CA VAL A 565 7.50 -33.22 -11.92
C VAL A 565 8.69 -33.66 -11.07
N VAL A 566 8.92 -33.01 -9.92
CA VAL A 566 10.01 -33.37 -8.99
C VAL A 566 9.64 -34.60 -8.16
N LEU A 567 8.42 -34.63 -7.64
CA LEU A 567 7.94 -35.70 -6.74
C LEU A 567 7.54 -36.98 -7.50
N GLU A 568 7.04 -36.86 -8.74
CA GLU A 568 6.45 -37.95 -9.50
C GLU A 568 5.48 -38.79 -8.63
N ASP A 569 5.71 -40.10 -8.55
CA ASP A 569 4.90 -41.05 -7.79
C ASP A 569 5.26 -41.14 -6.30
N HIS A 570 6.20 -40.33 -5.81
CA HIS A 570 6.62 -40.35 -4.41
C HIS A 570 5.42 -40.12 -3.46
N PRO A 571 5.31 -40.85 -2.32
CA PRO A 571 4.19 -40.70 -1.38
C PRO A 571 3.99 -39.27 -0.87
N ALA A 572 5.09 -38.52 -0.67
CA ALA A 572 5.04 -37.12 -0.26
C ALA A 572 4.29 -36.18 -1.24
N GLY A 573 4.08 -36.61 -2.51
CA GLY A 573 3.32 -35.89 -3.52
C GLY A 573 1.82 -36.23 -3.58
N GLU A 574 1.32 -37.18 -2.78
CA GLU A 574 -0.07 -37.67 -2.88
C GLU A 574 -1.10 -36.53 -2.76
N HIS A 575 -0.93 -35.64 -1.80
CA HIS A 575 -1.84 -34.50 -1.61
C HIS A 575 -1.82 -33.54 -2.82
N ALA A 576 -0.64 -33.26 -3.37
CA ALA A 576 -0.52 -32.43 -4.57
C ALA A 576 -1.15 -33.10 -5.79
N ARG A 577 -0.98 -34.43 -5.96
CA ARG A 577 -1.64 -35.21 -7.02
C ARG A 577 -3.16 -35.13 -6.92
N LYS A 578 -3.73 -35.28 -5.72
CA LYS A 578 -5.19 -35.17 -5.51
C LYS A 578 -5.71 -33.78 -5.88
N LEU A 579 -5.01 -32.71 -5.50
CA LEU A 579 -5.40 -31.35 -5.85
C LEU A 579 -5.29 -31.08 -7.36
N VAL A 580 -4.20 -31.50 -8.00
CA VAL A 580 -4.03 -31.34 -9.45
C VAL A 580 -5.06 -32.15 -10.22
N GLN A 581 -5.37 -33.38 -9.77
CA GLN A 581 -6.45 -34.17 -10.34
C GLN A 581 -7.79 -33.44 -10.21
N HIS A 582 -8.11 -32.93 -9.02
CA HIS A 582 -9.32 -32.15 -8.81
C HIS A 582 -9.41 -30.94 -9.75
N TYR A 583 -8.32 -30.21 -9.97
CA TYR A 583 -8.32 -29.10 -10.93
C TYR A 583 -8.54 -29.56 -12.37
N ASN A 584 -7.97 -30.71 -12.77
CA ASN A 584 -8.19 -31.26 -14.09
C ASN A 584 -9.65 -31.72 -14.25
N ASP A 585 -10.23 -32.39 -13.24
CA ASP A 585 -11.64 -32.78 -13.24
C ASP A 585 -12.56 -31.55 -13.42
N LEU A 586 -12.25 -30.43 -12.75
CA LEU A 586 -12.99 -29.17 -12.93
C LEU A 586 -12.85 -28.62 -14.36
N LEU A 587 -11.63 -28.63 -14.91
CA LEU A 587 -11.36 -28.13 -16.27
C LEU A 587 -11.94 -29.04 -17.37
N ASP A 588 -12.18 -30.32 -17.09
CA ASP A 588 -12.89 -31.22 -18.00
C ASP A 588 -14.40 -30.90 -18.06
N GLU A 589 -14.93 -30.16 -17.09
CA GLU A 589 -16.32 -29.76 -17.00
C GLU A 589 -16.60 -28.32 -17.48
N VAL A 590 -15.57 -27.53 -17.80
CA VAL A 590 -15.74 -26.14 -18.29
C VAL A 590 -14.66 -25.73 -19.29
N GLU A 591 -15.10 -25.07 -20.38
CA GLU A 591 -14.24 -24.57 -21.45
C GLU A 591 -14.68 -23.17 -21.88
N LEU A 592 -13.71 -22.32 -22.23
CA LEU A 592 -13.97 -21.05 -22.90
C LEU A 592 -14.10 -21.30 -24.40
N VAL A 593 -15.21 -20.89 -24.99
CA VAL A 593 -15.48 -21.11 -26.41
C VAL A 593 -15.53 -19.76 -27.12
N ALA A 594 -14.82 -19.70 -28.25
CA ALA A 594 -14.94 -18.63 -29.22
C ALA A 594 -15.52 -19.22 -30.50
N ARG A 595 -16.54 -18.56 -31.07
CA ARG A 595 -17.23 -19.03 -32.29
C ARG A 595 -17.48 -17.88 -33.25
N ILE A 596 -17.00 -18.02 -34.49
CA ILE A 596 -17.24 -17.04 -35.56
C ILE A 596 -18.74 -16.92 -35.84
N ASP A 597 -19.22 -15.70 -36.06
CA ASP A 597 -20.59 -15.42 -36.45
C ASP A 597 -20.75 -15.55 -37.98
N GLY A 598 -21.06 -16.76 -38.45
CA GLY A 598 -21.17 -17.08 -39.88
C GLY A 598 -19.98 -17.87 -40.40
N ASP A 599 -19.59 -17.63 -41.65
CA ASP A 599 -18.52 -18.34 -42.37
C ASP A 599 -17.11 -17.95 -41.87
N ASP A 600 -16.13 -18.85 -42.00
CA ASP A 600 -14.72 -18.59 -41.65
C ASP A 600 -13.96 -17.79 -42.73
N GLU A 601 -14.57 -17.61 -43.90
CA GLU A 601 -14.20 -16.60 -44.90
C GLU A 601 -14.63 -15.20 -44.44
N VAL A 602 -13.74 -14.47 -43.77
CA VAL A 602 -14.03 -13.18 -43.13
C VAL A 602 -13.65 -11.96 -43.97
N GLY A 603 -12.72 -12.12 -44.93
CA GLY A 603 -12.14 -11.02 -45.68
C GLY A 603 -11.40 -9.99 -44.80
N HIS A 604 -10.90 -8.91 -45.42
CA HIS A 604 -10.15 -7.87 -44.70
C HIS A 604 -10.73 -6.46 -44.83
N THR A 605 -11.73 -6.23 -45.68
CA THR A 605 -12.32 -4.88 -45.84
C THR A 605 -13.55 -4.65 -44.96
N GLU A 606 -14.24 -5.71 -44.55
CA GLU A 606 -15.50 -5.66 -43.80
C GLU A 606 -15.33 -6.25 -42.38
N PRO A 607 -16.11 -5.78 -41.38
CA PRO A 607 -16.09 -6.36 -40.05
C PRO A 607 -16.88 -7.67 -39.97
N PHE A 608 -16.45 -8.56 -39.06
CA PHE A 608 -17.11 -9.81 -38.73
C PHE A 608 -17.24 -9.98 -37.21
N GLY A 609 -18.13 -10.87 -36.79
CA GLY A 609 -18.46 -11.10 -35.39
C GLY A 609 -17.78 -12.32 -34.79
N LEU A 610 -17.50 -12.26 -33.49
CA LEU A 610 -17.02 -13.38 -32.69
C LEU A 610 -17.82 -13.49 -31.39
N PHE A 611 -18.50 -14.62 -31.19
CA PHE A 611 -19.16 -14.96 -29.93
C PHE A 611 -18.14 -15.52 -28.94
N ILE A 612 -18.17 -15.03 -27.70
CA ILE A 612 -17.42 -15.56 -26.57
C ILE A 612 -18.41 -16.11 -25.54
N GLY A 613 -18.22 -17.35 -25.10
CA GLY A 613 -19.08 -18.01 -24.12
C GLY A 613 -18.31 -19.05 -23.29
N LEU A 614 -18.91 -19.47 -22.18
CA LEU A 614 -18.41 -20.59 -21.38
C LEU A 614 -19.29 -21.81 -21.62
N LYS A 615 -18.71 -22.88 -22.15
CA LYS A 615 -19.35 -24.19 -22.25
C LYS A 615 -19.05 -24.97 -20.98
N HIS A 616 -20.07 -25.50 -20.31
CA HIS A 616 -19.88 -26.18 -19.03
C HIS A 616 -20.96 -27.22 -18.74
N THR A 617 -20.73 -28.12 -17.78
CA THR A 617 -21.79 -29.02 -17.28
C THR A 617 -22.81 -28.27 -16.41
N SER A 618 -24.00 -28.86 -16.22
CA SER A 618 -24.98 -28.32 -15.27
C SER A 618 -24.55 -28.47 -13.81
N ASP A 619 -23.73 -29.48 -13.50
CA ASP A 619 -23.26 -29.73 -12.14
C ASP A 619 -22.22 -28.68 -11.74
N ILE A 620 -21.20 -28.41 -12.57
CA ILE A 620 -20.20 -27.39 -12.25
C ILE A 620 -20.82 -25.98 -12.16
N GLU A 621 -21.83 -25.68 -12.96
CA GLU A 621 -22.58 -24.41 -12.86
C GLU A 621 -23.22 -24.26 -11.48
N ARG A 622 -23.87 -25.32 -10.98
CA ARG A 622 -24.51 -25.33 -9.66
C ARG A 622 -23.49 -25.15 -8.55
N GLU A 623 -22.40 -25.92 -8.59
CA GLU A 623 -21.37 -25.90 -7.54
C GLU A 623 -20.55 -24.60 -7.55
N ALA A 624 -20.31 -24.01 -8.73
CA ALA A 624 -19.59 -22.74 -8.86
C ALA A 624 -20.47 -21.52 -8.56
N GLY A 625 -21.78 -21.69 -8.37
CA GLY A 625 -22.71 -20.57 -8.13
C GLY A 625 -23.05 -19.75 -9.39
N GLY A 626 -22.96 -20.38 -10.56
CA GLY A 626 -23.26 -19.80 -11.87
C GLY A 626 -22.14 -18.98 -12.49
N PHE A 627 -22.09 -18.95 -13.83
CA PHE A 627 -21.04 -18.24 -14.59
C PHE A 627 -21.42 -16.81 -15.01
N ALA A 628 -22.68 -16.39 -14.84
CA ALA A 628 -23.08 -14.99 -15.09
C ALA A 628 -22.35 -13.98 -14.19
N ARG A 629 -21.78 -14.44 -13.05
CA ARG A 629 -20.94 -13.63 -12.15
C ARG A 629 -19.69 -13.05 -12.84
N TYR A 630 -19.23 -13.65 -13.93
CA TYR A 630 -18.08 -13.16 -14.71
C TYR A 630 -18.42 -11.97 -15.61
N LEU A 631 -19.70 -11.59 -15.71
CA LEU A 631 -20.16 -10.39 -16.41
C LEU A 631 -20.24 -9.17 -15.48
N VAL A 632 -19.92 -9.34 -14.20
CA VAL A 632 -19.83 -8.24 -13.25
C VAL A 632 -18.55 -7.45 -13.50
N GLY A 633 -18.72 -6.17 -13.84
CA GLY A 633 -17.66 -5.20 -14.09
C GLY A 633 -18.19 -3.78 -13.86
N GLY A 634 -17.29 -2.82 -13.70
CA GLY A 634 -17.64 -1.49 -13.21
C GLY A 634 -16.49 -0.50 -13.26
N SER A 635 -15.97 -0.26 -14.46
CA SER A 635 -15.27 0.97 -14.89
C SER A 635 -14.63 1.79 -13.76
N LYS A 636 -13.44 1.40 -13.30
CA LYS A 636 -12.41 2.23 -12.62
C LYS A 636 -12.88 3.37 -11.67
N GLY A 637 -14.01 3.26 -10.97
CA GLY A 637 -14.64 4.43 -10.35
C GLY A 637 -15.58 4.23 -9.15
N SER A 638 -15.96 3.01 -8.75
CA SER A 638 -16.79 2.81 -7.55
C SER A 638 -16.13 1.89 -6.53
N PRO A 639 -15.45 2.43 -5.49
CA PRO A 639 -14.80 1.62 -4.46
C PRO A 639 -15.76 0.99 -3.43
N TYR A 640 -17.08 1.11 -3.60
CA TYR A 640 -18.01 1.01 -2.47
C TYR A 640 -19.10 -0.07 -2.54
N TYR A 641 -19.09 -0.99 -3.50
CA TYR A 641 -20.28 -1.83 -3.71
C TYR A 641 -20.06 -3.32 -3.95
N TYR A 642 -19.10 -3.99 -3.29
CA TYR A 642 -19.23 -5.45 -3.09
C TYR A 642 -18.66 -5.91 -1.74
N PRO A 643 -19.37 -6.78 -0.98
CA PRO A 643 -18.86 -7.36 0.25
C PRO A 643 -17.60 -8.20 -0.04
N SER A 644 -16.50 -7.81 0.61
CA SER A 644 -15.21 -8.48 0.54
C SER A 644 -15.29 -9.89 1.13
N TYR A 645 -15.38 -10.92 0.30
CA TYR A 645 -14.88 -12.24 0.66
C TYR A 645 -13.39 -12.31 0.30
N PRO A 646 -12.52 -12.81 1.20
CA PRO A 646 -11.11 -13.03 0.86
C PRO A 646 -11.00 -13.97 -0.35
N GLY A 647 -10.60 -13.45 -1.50
CA GLY A 647 -10.28 -14.25 -2.70
C GLY A 647 -11.15 -14.06 -3.94
N GLN A 648 -12.22 -13.26 -3.93
CA GLN A 648 -12.96 -12.93 -5.17
C GLN A 648 -12.35 -11.75 -5.92
N ARG A 649 -12.19 -11.87 -7.25
CA ARG A 649 -11.75 -10.78 -8.13
C ARG A 649 -12.78 -9.66 -8.14
N GLN A 650 -12.32 -8.41 -8.13
CA GLN A 650 -13.18 -7.23 -8.10
C GLN A 650 -13.84 -6.94 -9.46
N ALA A 651 -13.24 -7.36 -10.58
CA ALA A 651 -13.72 -7.02 -11.92
C ALA A 651 -13.36 -8.07 -13.01
N PRO A 652 -13.88 -9.32 -12.90
CA PRO A 652 -13.57 -10.39 -13.87
C PRO A 652 -13.92 -10.05 -15.32
N ARG A 653 -14.97 -9.24 -15.54
CA ARG A 653 -15.34 -8.75 -16.88
C ARG A 653 -14.25 -7.87 -17.46
N ASP A 654 -13.77 -6.89 -16.69
CA ASP A 654 -12.77 -5.92 -17.12
C ASP A 654 -11.45 -6.64 -17.46
N ASP A 655 -11.10 -7.69 -16.69
CA ASP A 655 -9.94 -8.54 -16.93
C ASP A 655 -10.01 -9.29 -18.28
N LEU A 656 -11.20 -9.82 -18.62
CA LEU A 656 -11.44 -10.45 -19.92
C LEU A 656 -11.40 -9.43 -21.06
N GLU A 657 -12.00 -8.25 -20.86
CA GLU A 657 -12.01 -7.17 -21.85
C GLU A 657 -10.59 -6.69 -22.20
N GLU A 658 -9.74 -6.50 -21.19
CA GLU A 658 -8.32 -6.14 -21.38
C GLU A 658 -7.58 -7.23 -22.17
N HIS A 659 -7.78 -8.49 -21.79
CA HIS A 659 -7.15 -9.63 -22.48
C HIS A 659 -7.58 -9.74 -23.96
N LEU A 660 -8.88 -9.59 -24.24
CA LEU A 660 -9.42 -9.63 -25.60
C LEU A 660 -8.83 -8.50 -26.46
N ASN A 661 -8.78 -7.27 -25.93
CA ASN A 661 -8.19 -6.14 -26.65
C ASN A 661 -6.69 -6.34 -26.92
N GLU A 662 -5.92 -6.81 -25.94
CA GLU A 662 -4.48 -7.04 -26.10
C GLU A 662 -4.20 -8.14 -27.13
N LYS A 663 -4.85 -9.31 -27.00
CA LYS A 663 -4.57 -10.47 -27.87
C LYS A 663 -5.13 -10.34 -29.27
N LEU A 664 -6.35 -9.83 -29.43
CA LEU A 664 -6.94 -9.65 -30.76
C LEU A 664 -6.35 -8.42 -31.45
N GLY A 665 -5.96 -7.39 -30.70
CA GLY A 665 -5.38 -6.15 -31.23
C GLY A 665 -4.06 -6.30 -31.97
N GLU A 666 -3.36 -7.43 -31.87
CA GLU A 666 -2.17 -7.74 -32.67
C GLU A 666 -2.52 -7.84 -34.16
N ASN A 667 -3.53 -8.65 -34.51
CA ASN A 667 -3.89 -9.00 -35.89
C ASN A 667 -5.20 -8.35 -36.38
N PHE A 668 -6.04 -7.86 -35.48
CA PHE A 668 -7.36 -7.31 -35.78
C PHE A 668 -7.52 -5.88 -35.28
N GLU A 669 -8.37 -5.12 -35.96
CA GLU A 669 -8.97 -3.91 -35.41
C GLU A 669 -10.21 -4.34 -34.60
N VAL A 670 -10.13 -4.19 -33.28
CA VAL A 670 -11.25 -4.47 -32.36
C VAL A 670 -12.17 -3.25 -32.35
N GLN A 671 -13.30 -3.34 -33.05
CA GLN A 671 -14.23 -2.21 -33.21
C GLN A 671 -15.12 -2.03 -31.98
N SER A 672 -15.60 -3.13 -31.39
CA SER A 672 -16.35 -3.09 -30.13
C SER A 672 -16.35 -4.46 -29.43
N ILE A 673 -16.51 -4.44 -28.11
CA ILE A 673 -16.78 -5.62 -27.29
C ILE A 673 -18.07 -5.36 -26.51
N THR A 674 -19.13 -6.10 -26.82
CA THR A 674 -20.43 -5.97 -26.17
C THR A 674 -20.69 -7.19 -25.28
N PHE A 675 -20.67 -6.99 -23.96
CA PHE A 675 -20.97 -8.02 -22.98
C PHE A 675 -22.48 -8.22 -22.78
N HIS A 676 -22.87 -9.44 -22.37
CA HIS A 676 -24.22 -9.75 -21.92
C HIS A 676 -24.51 -9.15 -20.53
N ASP A 677 -25.79 -9.11 -20.16
CA ASP A 677 -26.22 -8.69 -18.82
C ASP A 677 -25.90 -9.79 -17.77
N ASN A 678 -25.57 -9.38 -16.54
CA ASN A 678 -25.20 -10.32 -15.48
C ASN A 678 -26.37 -11.16 -14.92
N LYS A 679 -27.59 -10.97 -15.42
CA LYS A 679 -28.77 -11.80 -15.12
C LYS A 679 -29.03 -12.87 -16.16
N ILE A 680 -28.12 -13.06 -17.12
CA ILE A 680 -28.23 -14.10 -18.13
C ILE A 680 -28.32 -15.49 -17.50
N GLN A 681 -29.14 -16.36 -18.09
CA GLN A 681 -29.19 -17.78 -17.75
C GLN A 681 -28.43 -18.58 -18.80
N SER A 682 -27.78 -19.64 -18.36
CA SER A 682 -27.15 -20.60 -19.28
C SER A 682 -28.22 -21.30 -20.14
N ARG A 683 -27.83 -21.67 -21.36
CA ARG A 683 -28.66 -22.33 -22.38
C ARG A 683 -28.21 -23.78 -22.58
N THR A 684 -29.10 -24.65 -23.01
CA THR A 684 -28.75 -26.02 -23.44
C THR A 684 -28.19 -26.01 -24.85
N ILE A 685 -27.15 -26.81 -25.10
CA ILE A 685 -26.43 -26.84 -26.39
C ILE A 685 -26.52 -28.18 -27.12
N GLY A 686 -27.61 -28.93 -26.90
CA GLY A 686 -27.86 -30.21 -27.58
C GLY A 686 -27.02 -31.40 -27.08
N GLN A 687 -26.01 -31.16 -26.23
CA GLN A 687 -25.24 -32.20 -25.55
C GLN A 687 -25.85 -32.45 -24.15
N PRO A 688 -26.28 -33.68 -23.81
CA PRO A 688 -26.90 -33.97 -22.52
C PRO A 688 -26.01 -33.56 -21.33
N GLY A 689 -26.58 -32.83 -20.37
CA GLY A 689 -25.87 -32.34 -19.18
C GLY A 689 -24.98 -31.12 -19.43
N TRP A 690 -24.77 -30.71 -20.69
CA TRP A 690 -23.93 -29.56 -21.04
C TRP A 690 -24.76 -28.33 -21.41
N ARG A 691 -24.24 -27.18 -21.00
CA ARG A 691 -24.84 -25.87 -21.13
C ARG A 691 -23.80 -24.87 -21.61
N GLU A 692 -24.25 -23.72 -22.04
CA GLU A 692 -23.41 -22.60 -22.42
C GLU A 692 -23.91 -21.34 -21.71
N THR A 693 -23.01 -20.55 -21.14
CA THR A 693 -23.28 -19.21 -20.65
C THR A 693 -22.65 -18.21 -21.64
N PRO A 694 -23.44 -17.53 -22.48
CA PRO A 694 -22.93 -16.52 -23.40
C PRO A 694 -22.37 -15.33 -22.63
N LEU A 695 -21.17 -14.88 -22.99
CA LEU A 695 -20.48 -13.79 -22.29
C LEU A 695 -20.46 -12.49 -23.08
N ALA A 696 -19.95 -12.52 -24.31
CA ALA A 696 -19.72 -11.30 -25.08
C ALA A 696 -19.81 -11.56 -26.59
N TYR A 697 -19.97 -10.46 -27.33
CA TYR A 697 -19.82 -10.40 -28.77
C TYR A 697 -18.73 -9.39 -29.10
N VAL A 698 -17.74 -9.81 -29.89
CA VAL A 698 -16.61 -8.97 -30.32
C VAL A 698 -16.77 -8.68 -31.80
N LEU A 699 -16.78 -7.40 -32.17
CA LEU A 699 -16.78 -6.96 -33.56
C LEU A 699 -15.33 -6.72 -33.99
N LEU A 700 -14.88 -7.49 -34.97
CA LEU A 700 -13.50 -7.52 -35.43
C LEU A 700 -13.42 -7.15 -36.91
N LYS A 701 -12.31 -6.54 -37.32
CA LYS A 701 -11.91 -6.42 -38.72
C LYS A 701 -10.47 -6.87 -38.86
N ALA A 702 -10.17 -7.75 -39.81
CA ALA A 702 -8.79 -8.15 -40.07
C ALA A 702 -7.98 -6.94 -40.56
N LYS A 703 -6.75 -6.76 -40.06
CA LYS A 703 -5.90 -5.63 -40.46
C LYS A 703 -5.45 -5.74 -41.92
N ASP A 704 -5.21 -6.96 -42.39
CA ASP A 704 -4.80 -7.25 -43.76
C ASP A 704 -5.13 -8.71 -44.16
N ALA A 705 -4.87 -9.02 -45.43
CA ALA A 705 -5.12 -10.33 -46.04
C ALA A 705 -4.23 -11.48 -45.55
N SER A 706 -3.19 -11.20 -44.73
CA SER A 706 -2.27 -12.22 -44.21
C SER A 706 -2.78 -12.90 -42.94
N VAL A 707 -3.81 -12.34 -42.31
CA VAL A 707 -4.40 -12.90 -41.09
C VAL A 707 -5.13 -14.20 -41.41
N ASP A 708 -4.65 -15.30 -40.83
CA ASP A 708 -5.15 -16.65 -41.09
C ASP A 708 -5.78 -17.33 -39.85
N ARG A 709 -5.74 -16.68 -38.69
CA ARG A 709 -6.22 -17.24 -37.43
C ARG A 709 -6.63 -16.21 -36.38
N ILE A 710 -7.57 -16.62 -35.55
CA ILE A 710 -7.87 -15.99 -34.25
C ILE A 710 -7.06 -16.73 -33.17
N PRO A 711 -6.19 -16.05 -32.41
CA PRO A 711 -5.33 -16.68 -31.42
C PRO A 711 -6.13 -17.28 -30.26
N GLU A 712 -5.49 -18.15 -29.48
CA GLU A 712 -6.01 -18.66 -28.20
C GLU A 712 -6.33 -17.49 -27.24
N LEU A 713 -7.57 -17.44 -26.77
CA LEU A 713 -8.06 -16.47 -25.79
C LEU A 713 -8.21 -17.15 -24.44
N LYS A 714 -7.94 -16.42 -23.35
CA LYS A 714 -7.93 -16.95 -21.99
C LYS A 714 -8.89 -16.22 -21.08
N MET A 715 -9.46 -16.97 -20.15
CA MET A 715 -10.26 -16.45 -19.06
C MET A 715 -9.96 -17.26 -17.80
N ASP A 716 -9.87 -16.59 -16.67
CA ASP A 716 -9.65 -17.25 -15.40
C ASP A 716 -10.96 -17.47 -14.64
N LEU A 717 -11.11 -18.66 -14.07
CA LEU A 717 -12.27 -19.06 -13.28
C LEU A 717 -11.87 -19.34 -11.83
N ASP A 718 -12.70 -18.85 -10.91
CA ASP A 718 -12.53 -18.95 -9.46
C ASP A 718 -13.18 -20.22 -8.92
N PHE A 719 -12.36 -21.06 -8.31
CA PHE A 719 -12.79 -22.29 -7.64
C PHE A 719 -12.24 -22.35 -6.21
N TYR A 720 -12.69 -23.35 -5.45
CA TYR A 720 -12.21 -23.60 -4.09
C TYR A 720 -11.72 -25.04 -3.98
N ASP A 721 -10.62 -25.22 -3.27
CA ASP A 721 -10.07 -26.51 -2.89
C ASP A 721 -9.94 -26.64 -1.36
N SER A 722 -9.37 -27.75 -0.89
CA SER A 722 -9.14 -28.00 0.55
C SER A 722 -8.16 -27.02 1.22
N LEU A 723 -7.42 -26.23 0.45
CA LEU A 723 -6.47 -25.19 0.88
C LEU A 723 -7.00 -23.76 0.65
N GLY A 724 -8.24 -23.59 0.15
CA GLY A 724 -8.88 -22.30 -0.08
C GLY A 724 -9.07 -21.95 -1.57
N PRO A 725 -9.13 -20.66 -1.94
CA PRO A 725 -9.42 -20.26 -3.33
C PRO A 725 -8.29 -20.65 -4.28
N ALA A 726 -8.65 -21.10 -5.47
CA ALA A 726 -7.78 -21.43 -6.59
C ALA A 726 -8.33 -20.81 -7.88
N LEU A 727 -7.44 -20.37 -8.76
CA LEU A 727 -7.83 -19.74 -10.02
C LEU A 727 -7.34 -20.59 -11.18
N LEU A 728 -8.27 -21.07 -12.00
CA LEU A 728 -8.01 -22.00 -13.10
C LEU A 728 -8.24 -21.30 -14.45
N PRO A 729 -7.23 -21.21 -15.32
CA PRO A 729 -7.40 -20.64 -16.65
C PRO A 729 -8.10 -21.64 -17.58
N VAL A 730 -9.14 -21.18 -18.25
CA VAL A 730 -9.76 -21.83 -19.42
C VAL A 730 -9.36 -21.07 -20.67
N SER A 731 -9.21 -21.78 -21.78
CA SER A 731 -8.72 -21.19 -23.03
C SER A 731 -9.55 -21.66 -24.22
N THR A 732 -9.65 -20.82 -25.25
CA THR A 732 -10.32 -21.18 -26.51
C THR A 732 -9.38 -21.96 -27.40
N ALA A 733 -9.92 -22.80 -28.29
CA ALA A 733 -9.17 -23.26 -29.44
C ALA A 733 -8.77 -22.08 -30.34
N THR A 734 -7.63 -22.20 -31.02
CA THR A 734 -7.28 -21.31 -32.14
C THR A 734 -8.26 -21.57 -33.29
N GLN A 735 -8.89 -20.53 -33.82
CA GLN A 735 -9.80 -20.65 -34.96
C GLN A 735 -9.09 -20.22 -36.24
N VAL A 736 -9.20 -21.02 -37.29
CA VAL A 736 -8.67 -20.67 -38.63
C VAL A 736 -9.68 -19.75 -39.31
N ILE A 737 -9.19 -18.75 -40.05
CA ILE A 737 -10.01 -17.83 -40.86
C ILE A 737 -9.35 -17.58 -42.21
N ASP A 738 -10.13 -17.13 -43.20
CA ASP A 738 -9.63 -16.62 -44.47
C ASP A 738 -9.93 -15.12 -44.63
N ALA A 739 -8.89 -14.28 -44.46
CA ALA A 739 -8.97 -12.83 -44.66
C ALA A 739 -8.56 -12.37 -46.07
N ARG A 740 -8.16 -13.28 -46.97
CA ARG A 740 -7.67 -12.92 -48.32
C ARG A 740 -8.73 -12.27 -49.21
N PRO A 741 -10.01 -12.70 -49.20
CA PRO A 741 -11.04 -12.08 -50.02
C PRO A 741 -11.21 -10.60 -49.67
N GLU A 742 -11.42 -9.77 -50.69
CA GLU A 742 -11.83 -8.38 -50.46
C GLU A 742 -13.23 -8.34 -49.85
N LYS A 743 -14.18 -9.14 -50.39
CA LYS A 743 -15.55 -9.22 -49.88
C LYS A 743 -15.83 -10.61 -49.31
N ALA A 744 -16.36 -10.64 -48.10
CA ALA A 744 -16.78 -11.87 -47.44
C ALA A 744 -18.15 -12.34 -47.95
N PRO A 745 -18.48 -13.63 -47.79
CA PRO A 745 -19.84 -14.13 -47.95
C PRO A 745 -20.84 -13.39 -47.06
N ALA A 746 -22.09 -13.31 -47.51
CA ALA A 746 -23.16 -12.67 -46.75
C ALA A 746 -23.37 -13.38 -45.40
N ARG A 747 -23.29 -12.60 -44.32
CA ARG A 747 -23.46 -13.09 -42.94
C ARG A 747 -24.94 -13.33 -42.64
N PRO A 748 -25.30 -14.27 -41.75
CA PRO A 748 -26.69 -14.52 -41.39
C PRO A 748 -27.35 -13.30 -40.75
N VAL A 749 -28.55 -12.94 -41.23
CA VAL A 749 -29.38 -11.87 -40.68
C VAL A 749 -30.80 -12.36 -40.46
N ASP A 750 -31.43 -11.90 -39.37
CA ASP A 750 -32.81 -12.20 -39.05
C ASP A 750 -33.52 -10.95 -38.50
N LYS A 751 -34.85 -10.89 -38.69
CA LYS A 751 -35.73 -9.80 -38.25
C LYS A 751 -35.19 -8.41 -38.62
N LEU A 752 -34.62 -8.26 -39.81
CA LEU A 752 -34.09 -6.99 -40.27
C LEU A 752 -35.22 -5.97 -40.43
N SER A 753 -35.15 -4.87 -39.69
CA SER A 753 -36.04 -3.73 -39.79
C SER A 753 -35.31 -2.51 -40.32
N LEU A 754 -35.93 -1.81 -41.26
CA LEU A 754 -35.40 -0.60 -41.89
C LEU A 754 -36.33 0.59 -41.60
N THR A 755 -35.77 1.70 -41.15
CA THR A 755 -36.47 2.98 -41.03
C THR A 755 -35.81 3.99 -41.95
N GLN A 756 -36.60 4.63 -42.81
CA GLN A 756 -36.12 5.68 -43.70
C GLN A 756 -36.77 7.00 -43.32
N THR A 757 -35.98 8.00 -42.94
CA THR A 757 -36.45 9.30 -42.47
C THR A 757 -35.99 10.40 -43.40
N LEU A 758 -36.92 11.13 -44.01
CA LEU A 758 -36.60 12.29 -44.83
C LEU A 758 -36.54 13.57 -43.98
N ASP A 759 -35.44 14.30 -44.07
CA ASP A 759 -35.25 15.63 -43.51
C ASP A 759 -35.12 16.68 -44.63
N ALA A 760 -36.09 17.60 -44.67
CA ALA A 760 -36.16 18.71 -45.61
C ALA A 760 -35.89 20.08 -44.96
N ARG A 761 -35.35 20.12 -43.74
CA ARG A 761 -35.17 21.40 -43.00
C ARG A 761 -34.04 22.26 -43.55
N LEU A 762 -33.02 21.65 -44.14
CA LEU A 762 -31.85 22.35 -44.70
C LEU A 762 -32.03 22.78 -46.16
N THR A 763 -33.22 22.57 -46.73
CA THR A 763 -33.43 22.73 -48.16
C THR A 763 -33.38 24.20 -48.62
N GLU A 764 -33.81 25.14 -47.77
CA GLU A 764 -33.76 26.59 -48.08
C GLU A 764 -32.33 27.14 -48.16
N GLU A 765 -31.41 26.60 -47.36
CA GLU A 765 -30.01 27.07 -47.31
C GLU A 765 -29.10 26.36 -48.31
N LYS A 766 -29.29 25.05 -48.50
CA LYS A 766 -28.34 24.19 -49.22
C LYS A 766 -28.90 23.54 -50.48
N GLN A 767 -30.21 23.64 -50.76
CA GLN A 767 -30.87 23.00 -51.90
C GLN A 767 -30.65 21.48 -51.94
N GLU A 768 -30.54 20.86 -50.76
CA GLU A 768 -30.23 19.44 -50.55
C GLU A 768 -31.28 18.83 -49.61
N LEU A 769 -31.72 17.60 -49.89
CA LEU A 769 -32.50 16.79 -48.95
C LEU A 769 -31.57 15.81 -48.22
N THR A 770 -31.82 15.56 -46.94
CA THR A 770 -31.11 14.50 -46.21
C THR A 770 -32.05 13.33 -45.98
N LEU A 771 -31.66 12.14 -46.43
CA LEU A 771 -32.36 10.90 -46.14
C LEU A 771 -31.52 10.08 -45.15
N GLU A 772 -32.04 9.91 -43.94
CA GLU A 772 -31.48 9.00 -42.96
C GLU A 772 -32.06 7.59 -43.19
N VAL A 773 -31.18 6.61 -43.31
CA VAL A 773 -31.55 5.20 -43.42
C VAL A 773 -30.98 4.50 -42.19
N HIS A 774 -31.85 3.96 -41.34
CA HIS A 774 -31.47 3.25 -40.12
C HIS A 774 -31.91 1.79 -40.20
N ALA A 775 -30.97 0.86 -40.06
CA ALA A 775 -31.24 -0.57 -40.05
C ALA A 775 -30.93 -1.17 -38.67
N THR A 776 -31.81 -2.07 -38.23
CA THR A 776 -31.64 -2.88 -37.01
C THR A 776 -31.87 -4.35 -37.36
N THR A 777 -31.02 -5.26 -36.91
CA THR A 777 -31.18 -6.70 -37.20
C THR A 777 -30.60 -7.59 -36.09
N LYS A 778 -31.04 -8.86 -36.06
CA LYS A 778 -30.35 -9.94 -35.36
C LYS A 778 -29.30 -10.55 -36.31
N GLY A 779 -28.03 -10.34 -36.01
CA GLY A 779 -26.90 -10.55 -36.91
C GLY A 779 -26.22 -9.21 -37.21
N LEU A 780 -25.31 -9.18 -38.18
CA LEU A 780 -24.63 -7.94 -38.59
C LEU A 780 -25.40 -7.23 -39.69
N ALA A 781 -25.71 -5.95 -39.49
CA ALA A 781 -26.42 -5.12 -40.46
C ALA A 781 -25.63 -5.03 -41.78
N PRO A 782 -26.19 -5.50 -42.91
CA PRO A 782 -25.55 -5.48 -44.22
C PRO A 782 -25.22 -4.06 -44.71
N SER A 783 -24.49 -3.98 -45.83
CA SER A 783 -24.23 -2.71 -46.53
C SER A 783 -25.51 -2.09 -47.09
N LEU A 784 -25.53 -0.77 -47.29
CA LEU A 784 -26.70 -0.04 -47.76
C LEU A 784 -27.24 -0.58 -49.10
N GLU A 785 -26.35 -0.94 -50.01
CA GLU A 785 -26.65 -1.49 -51.34
C GLU A 785 -27.40 -2.82 -51.27
N GLN A 786 -27.27 -3.55 -50.17
CA GLN A 786 -27.98 -4.81 -49.92
C GLN A 786 -29.37 -4.57 -49.31
N LEU A 787 -29.63 -3.38 -48.75
CA LEU A 787 -30.87 -3.07 -48.01
C LEU A 787 -31.91 -2.36 -48.86
N VAL A 788 -31.49 -1.47 -49.76
CA VAL A 788 -32.40 -0.66 -50.59
C VAL A 788 -31.88 -0.51 -52.02
N ASP A 789 -32.80 -0.33 -52.97
CA ASP A 789 -32.46 0.13 -54.31
C ASP A 789 -32.14 1.64 -54.27
N LEU A 790 -30.88 1.98 -54.51
CA LEU A 790 -30.35 3.35 -54.48
C LEU A 790 -30.78 4.21 -55.68
N SER A 791 -31.58 3.66 -56.58
CA SER A 791 -32.16 4.40 -57.72
C SER A 791 -33.34 5.26 -57.27
N ILE A 792 -33.06 6.43 -56.69
CA ILE A 792 -34.09 7.36 -56.20
C ILE A 792 -34.67 8.18 -57.38
N PRO A 793 -35.97 8.06 -57.70
CA PRO A 793 -36.56 8.82 -58.81
C PRO A 793 -36.43 10.34 -58.60
N GLY A 794 -35.88 11.04 -59.59
CA GLY A 794 -35.74 12.50 -59.58
C GLY A 794 -34.52 13.04 -58.81
N PHE A 795 -33.78 12.20 -58.08
CA PHE A 795 -32.65 12.62 -57.25
C PHE A 795 -31.36 11.86 -57.60
N GLU A 796 -30.22 12.49 -57.33
CA GLU A 796 -28.90 11.87 -57.29
C GLU A 796 -28.33 11.93 -55.87
N ILE A 797 -27.63 10.88 -55.45
CA ILE A 797 -26.98 10.81 -54.14
C ILE A 797 -25.65 11.57 -54.27
N ALA A 798 -25.60 12.79 -53.72
CA ALA A 798 -24.41 13.64 -53.74
C ALA A 798 -23.39 13.23 -52.67
N LYS A 799 -23.86 12.68 -51.55
CA LYS A 799 -23.02 12.19 -50.45
C LYS A 799 -23.69 11.00 -49.76
N ASN A 800 -22.89 10.00 -49.39
CA ASN A 800 -23.31 8.87 -48.55
C ASN A 800 -22.36 8.82 -47.35
N GLU A 801 -22.88 9.12 -46.15
CA GLU A 801 -22.15 9.01 -44.90
C GLU A 801 -22.65 7.80 -44.11
N ASP A 802 -21.82 6.75 -44.06
CA ASP A 802 -22.05 5.58 -43.23
C ASP A 802 -21.53 5.84 -41.81
N GLN A 803 -22.42 5.78 -40.82
CA GLN A 803 -22.08 5.98 -39.41
C GLN A 803 -21.44 4.74 -38.76
N GLY A 804 -21.23 3.67 -39.53
CA GLY A 804 -20.60 2.45 -39.09
C GLY A 804 -21.57 1.46 -38.43
N LEU A 805 -21.09 0.23 -38.29
CA LEU A 805 -21.82 -0.87 -37.66
C LEU A 805 -21.64 -0.81 -36.14
N SER A 806 -22.75 -0.85 -35.40
CA SER A 806 -22.76 -0.84 -33.94
C SER A 806 -23.49 -2.06 -33.38
N ILE A 807 -23.00 -2.62 -32.27
CA ILE A 807 -23.65 -3.75 -31.58
C ILE A 807 -24.40 -3.21 -30.36
N ALA A 808 -25.72 -3.07 -30.48
CA ALA A 808 -26.57 -2.52 -29.43
C ALA A 808 -26.63 -3.41 -28.19
N ARG A 809 -26.74 -4.73 -28.38
CA ARG A 809 -26.75 -5.73 -27.29
C ARG A 809 -26.57 -7.15 -27.80
N VAL A 810 -26.18 -8.06 -26.90
CA VAL A 810 -26.22 -9.50 -27.14
C VAL A 810 -27.54 -10.05 -26.61
N GLU A 811 -28.29 -10.76 -27.44
CA GLU A 811 -29.48 -11.51 -27.04
C GLU A 811 -29.17 -13.01 -27.06
N SER A 812 -29.64 -13.74 -26.06
CA SER A 812 -29.62 -15.20 -26.08
C SER A 812 -31.02 -15.71 -25.80
N ASP A 813 -31.49 -16.63 -26.64
CA ASP A 813 -32.68 -17.44 -26.40
C ASP A 813 -32.27 -18.91 -26.23
N ALA A 814 -33.27 -19.78 -26.11
CA ALA A 814 -33.06 -21.22 -25.95
C ALA A 814 -32.42 -21.87 -27.19
N GLU A 815 -32.56 -21.26 -28.37
CA GLU A 815 -32.13 -21.84 -29.65
C GLU A 815 -30.76 -21.30 -30.08
N ARG A 816 -30.52 -19.98 -30.02
CA ARG A 816 -29.27 -19.33 -30.45
C ARG A 816 -28.93 -18.05 -29.69
N VAL A 817 -27.65 -17.68 -29.78
CA VAL A 817 -27.12 -16.37 -29.36
C VAL A 817 -27.05 -15.49 -30.61
N ASN A 818 -27.56 -14.26 -30.52
CA ASN A 818 -27.55 -13.28 -31.60
C ASN A 818 -26.97 -11.96 -31.11
N ALA A 819 -26.19 -11.29 -31.95
CA ALA A 819 -25.92 -9.87 -31.78
C ALA A 819 -27.09 -9.07 -32.37
N VAL A 820 -27.60 -8.08 -31.63
CA VAL A 820 -28.49 -7.08 -32.20
C VAL A 820 -27.62 -5.93 -32.65
N SER A 821 -27.54 -5.72 -33.96
CA SER A 821 -26.75 -4.65 -34.55
C SER A 821 -27.61 -3.57 -35.17
N GLU A 822 -27.06 -2.36 -35.20
CA GLU A 822 -27.63 -1.17 -35.80
C GLU A 822 -26.60 -0.54 -36.74
N ARG A 823 -27.07 0.02 -37.86
CA ARG A 823 -26.24 0.78 -38.80
C ARG A 823 -27.09 1.89 -39.42
N THR A 824 -26.52 3.09 -39.46
CA THR A 824 -27.21 4.29 -39.94
C THR A 824 -26.42 4.91 -41.09
N TRP A 825 -27.11 5.32 -42.14
CA TRP A 825 -26.57 6.08 -43.25
C TRP A 825 -27.27 7.43 -43.37
N LEU A 826 -26.50 8.48 -43.66
CA LEU A 826 -27.03 9.80 -44.02
C LEU A 826 -26.72 10.06 -45.49
N LEU A 827 -27.78 10.11 -46.30
CA LEU A 827 -27.69 10.36 -47.74
C LEU A 827 -28.07 11.80 -48.03
N THR A 828 -27.15 12.55 -48.65
CA THR A 828 -27.44 13.89 -49.18
C THR A 828 -27.91 13.75 -50.62
N LEU A 829 -29.14 14.16 -50.88
CA LEU A 829 -29.82 14.02 -52.17
C LEU A 829 -29.91 15.38 -52.87
N LYS A 830 -29.53 15.41 -54.15
CA LYS A 830 -29.69 16.57 -55.04
C LYS A 830 -30.69 16.28 -56.15
N PRO A 831 -31.50 17.26 -56.58
CA PRO A 831 -32.36 17.08 -57.74
C PRO A 831 -31.52 16.84 -59.00
N ARG A 832 -31.92 15.87 -59.82
CA ARG A 832 -31.24 15.61 -61.10
C ARG A 832 -31.58 16.75 -62.08
N ALA A 833 -30.56 17.39 -62.66
CA ALA A 833 -30.70 18.57 -63.53
C ALA A 833 -31.62 18.39 -64.76
N ALA A 834 -31.90 17.16 -65.18
CA ALA A 834 -32.70 16.83 -66.36
C ALA A 834 -34.18 16.45 -66.05
N ALA A 835 -34.62 16.47 -64.79
CA ALA A 835 -35.91 15.89 -64.37
C ALA A 835 -37.07 16.90 -64.16
N GLY A 836 -36.84 18.21 -64.27
CA GLY A 836 -37.79 19.23 -63.79
C GLY A 836 -37.84 19.28 -62.25
N GLU A 837 -38.61 20.20 -61.65
CA GLU A 837 -38.81 20.22 -60.20
C GLU A 837 -39.63 18.98 -59.78
N PRO A 838 -39.08 18.05 -58.97
CA PRO A 838 -39.82 16.88 -58.53
C PRO A 838 -40.95 17.30 -57.60
N SER A 839 -42.20 16.98 -57.96
CA SER A 839 -43.39 17.29 -57.14
C SER A 839 -43.65 16.27 -56.04
N THR A 840 -43.07 15.07 -56.14
CA THR A 840 -43.15 14.01 -55.12
C THR A 840 -41.78 13.38 -54.86
N PHE A 841 -41.57 12.90 -53.64
CA PHE A 841 -40.42 12.10 -53.24
C PHE A 841 -40.87 10.67 -52.97
N LYS A 842 -40.15 9.70 -53.56
CA LYS A 842 -40.35 8.27 -53.31
C LYS A 842 -39.15 7.73 -52.55
N PHE A 843 -39.41 7.11 -51.40
CA PHE A 843 -38.35 6.48 -50.63
C PHE A 843 -37.72 5.30 -51.42
N PRO A 844 -36.38 5.10 -51.31
CA PRO A 844 -35.71 3.91 -51.81
C PRO A 844 -36.45 2.62 -51.47
N LYS A 845 -36.64 1.75 -52.47
CA LYS A 845 -37.39 0.52 -52.29
C LYS A 845 -36.55 -0.49 -51.47
N PRO A 846 -37.06 -1.00 -50.33
CA PRO A 846 -36.38 -2.06 -49.58
C PRO A 846 -36.22 -3.34 -50.40
N THR A 847 -35.11 -4.05 -50.20
CA THR A 847 -34.88 -5.37 -50.82
C THR A 847 -35.65 -6.48 -50.10
N ALA A 848 -35.62 -7.70 -50.64
CA ALA A 848 -36.26 -8.86 -50.03
C ALA A 848 -35.64 -9.28 -48.68
N LEU A 849 -34.46 -8.76 -48.33
CA LEU A 849 -33.81 -9.00 -47.03
C LEU A 849 -34.51 -8.23 -45.89
N VAL A 850 -35.23 -7.16 -46.20
CA VAL A 850 -35.90 -6.28 -45.22
C VAL A 850 -37.25 -6.87 -44.83
N ALA A 851 -37.37 -7.36 -43.60
CA ALA A 851 -38.60 -7.98 -43.10
C ALA A 851 -39.67 -6.94 -42.71
N LYS A 852 -39.24 -5.77 -42.22
CA LYS A 852 -40.13 -4.66 -41.83
C LYS A 852 -39.54 -3.33 -42.28
N SER A 853 -40.34 -2.47 -42.91
CA SER A 853 -39.92 -1.12 -43.31
C SER A 853 -40.86 -0.07 -42.71
N ALA A 854 -40.32 1.06 -42.28
CA ALA A 854 -41.05 2.24 -41.86
C ALA A 854 -40.51 3.49 -42.58
N PHE A 855 -41.39 4.42 -42.93
CA PHE A 855 -41.04 5.67 -43.60
C PHE A 855 -41.48 6.84 -42.73
N LYS A 856 -40.58 7.80 -42.51
CA LYS A 856 -40.81 8.96 -41.65
C LYS A 856 -40.39 10.25 -42.34
N GLN A 857 -40.98 11.36 -41.92
CA GLN A 857 -40.60 12.70 -42.36
C GLN A 857 -40.48 13.63 -41.15
N TYR A 858 -39.45 14.49 -41.14
CA TYR A 858 -39.40 15.62 -40.22
C TYR A 858 -40.40 16.70 -40.64
N SER A 859 -41.31 17.04 -39.74
CA SER A 859 -42.21 18.18 -39.85
C SER A 859 -41.85 19.13 -38.71
N ASP A 860 -41.12 20.20 -39.02
CA ASP A 860 -40.50 21.10 -38.04
C ASP A 860 -39.56 20.38 -37.06
N ALA A 861 -40.00 20.14 -35.81
CA ALA A 861 -39.22 19.44 -34.78
C ALA A 861 -39.66 17.98 -34.58
N ASP A 862 -40.80 17.56 -35.13
CA ASP A 862 -41.41 16.25 -34.86
C ASP A 862 -41.20 15.27 -36.02
N LEU A 863 -41.05 13.97 -35.69
CA LEU A 863 -41.09 12.88 -36.66
C LEU A 863 -42.52 12.39 -36.88
N LYS A 864 -42.97 12.34 -38.14
CA LYS A 864 -44.26 11.77 -38.55
C LYS A 864 -44.06 10.53 -39.40
N ASP A 865 -44.82 9.48 -39.14
CA ASP A 865 -44.91 8.31 -40.03
C ASP A 865 -45.64 8.70 -41.32
N VAL A 866 -45.10 8.31 -42.47
CA VAL A 866 -45.62 8.64 -43.80
C VAL A 866 -45.74 7.40 -44.68
N GLU A 867 -46.47 7.52 -45.79
CA GLU A 867 -46.46 6.50 -46.84
C GLU A 867 -45.14 6.55 -47.63
N ASN A 868 -44.93 5.55 -48.50
CA ASN A 868 -43.69 5.42 -49.28
C ASN A 868 -43.50 6.52 -50.36
N GLU A 869 -44.52 7.34 -50.59
CA GLU A 869 -44.52 8.50 -51.48
C GLU A 869 -45.07 9.72 -50.73
N ILE A 870 -44.36 10.84 -50.81
CA ILE A 870 -44.75 12.10 -50.19
C ILE A 870 -44.74 13.24 -51.21
N ALA A 871 -45.58 14.25 -51.00
CA ALA A 871 -45.54 15.48 -51.80
C ALA A 871 -44.41 16.40 -51.32
N LEU A 872 -43.65 16.97 -52.26
CA LEU A 872 -42.59 17.96 -51.97
C LEU A 872 -43.08 19.41 -52.03
N ALA A 873 -44.40 19.62 -52.02
CA ALA A 873 -45.01 20.94 -52.19
C ALA A 873 -44.52 21.94 -51.14
N GLY A 874 -43.89 23.03 -51.58
CA GLY A 874 -43.35 24.10 -50.73
C GLY A 874 -41.83 24.06 -50.51
N ILE A 875 -41.15 23.00 -50.96
CA ILE A 875 -39.69 22.85 -50.81
C ILE A 875 -38.99 23.36 -52.08
N VAL A 876 -38.27 24.49 -51.97
CA VAL A 876 -37.56 25.11 -53.11
C VAL A 876 -36.18 24.45 -53.28
N LEU A 877 -36.05 23.61 -54.30
CA LEU A 877 -34.82 22.84 -54.58
C LEU A 877 -33.96 23.44 -55.71
N ASN A 878 -34.45 24.45 -56.43
CA ASN A 878 -33.75 25.09 -57.56
C ASN A 878 -34.22 26.54 -57.77
N PRO A 879 -33.68 27.56 -57.09
CA PRO A 879 -34.08 28.94 -57.32
C PRO A 879 -33.62 29.43 -58.70
N GLN A 880 -34.52 30.06 -59.45
CA GLN A 880 -34.20 30.68 -60.75
C GLN A 880 -33.10 31.76 -60.59
N PRO A 881 -32.13 31.84 -61.51
CA PRO A 881 -31.12 32.89 -61.48
C PRO A 881 -31.80 34.27 -61.67
N VAL A 882 -31.76 35.10 -60.63
CA VAL A 882 -32.38 36.45 -60.59
C VAL A 882 -31.69 37.50 -61.47
N TRP A 883 -30.65 37.12 -62.21
CA TRP A 883 -29.83 38.05 -63.01
C TRP A 883 -30.52 38.71 -64.23
N PRO A 884 -31.59 38.17 -64.86
CA PRO A 884 -32.29 38.87 -65.94
C PRO A 884 -33.08 40.12 -65.48
N TRP A 885 -33.40 40.23 -64.19
CA TRP A 885 -34.18 41.35 -63.65
C TRP A 885 -33.34 42.57 -63.27
N ILE A 886 -32.01 42.43 -63.19
CA ILE A 886 -31.09 43.52 -62.81
C ILE A 886 -30.82 44.49 -63.97
N THR A 887 -31.03 44.08 -65.23
CA THR A 887 -30.81 44.94 -66.42
C THR A 887 -32.02 45.77 -66.86
N GLY A 888 -33.24 45.51 -66.34
CA GLY A 888 -34.46 46.27 -66.68
C GLY A 888 -34.81 47.41 -65.71
N GLY A 889 -34.32 47.37 -64.46
CA GLY A 889 -34.72 48.28 -63.38
C GLY A 889 -34.06 49.67 -63.40
N VAL A 890 -32.91 49.85 -64.07
CA VAL A 890 -32.12 51.09 -63.98
C VAL A 890 -32.70 52.24 -64.83
N VAL A 891 -33.52 51.94 -65.86
CA VAL A 891 -34.13 52.97 -66.73
C VAL A 891 -35.44 53.55 -66.15
N ILE A 892 -36.14 52.80 -65.30
CA ILE A 892 -37.43 53.23 -64.71
C ILE A 892 -37.22 54.06 -63.43
N VAL A 893 -36.15 53.81 -62.67
CA VAL A 893 -35.83 54.57 -61.44
C VAL A 893 -35.32 55.99 -61.75
N ALA A 894 -34.66 56.21 -62.89
CA ALA A 894 -34.20 57.53 -63.30
C ALA A 894 -35.34 58.47 -63.78
N LEU A 895 -36.42 57.92 -64.34
CA LEU A 895 -37.60 58.69 -64.77
C LEU A 895 -38.62 58.90 -63.63
N GLY A 896 -38.70 58.00 -62.65
CA GLY A 896 -39.61 58.11 -61.51
C GLY A 896 -39.19 59.12 -60.43
N LEU A 897 -37.89 59.36 -60.24
CA LEU A 897 -37.38 60.25 -59.18
C LEU A 897 -37.55 61.75 -59.47
N PHE A 898 -37.83 62.15 -60.72
CA PHE A 898 -38.12 63.54 -61.07
C PHE A 898 -39.61 63.91 -60.90
N GLY A 899 -40.53 62.94 -60.98
CA GLY A 899 -41.97 63.14 -60.80
C GLY A 899 -42.46 63.11 -59.35
N LEU A 900 -41.76 62.38 -58.47
CA LEU A 900 -42.17 62.17 -57.07
C LEU A 900 -41.74 63.27 -56.09
N ARG A 901 -41.29 64.44 -56.59
CA ARG A 901 -41.03 65.64 -55.78
C ARG A 901 -42.18 66.66 -55.75
N LEU A 902 -43.33 66.37 -56.37
CA LEU A 902 -44.45 67.32 -56.50
C LEU A 902 -45.86 66.80 -56.15
N ALA A 903 -46.00 65.68 -55.43
CA ALA A 903 -47.30 65.23 -54.92
C ALA A 903 -47.22 64.84 -53.44
N LYS A 904 -47.29 65.85 -52.58
CA LYS A 904 -47.76 65.69 -51.20
C LYS A 904 -49.29 65.48 -51.22
N ARG A 905 -49.74 64.49 -50.45
CA ARG A 905 -50.94 64.46 -49.56
C ARG A 905 -51.86 63.27 -49.80
N GLY A 906 -52.03 62.49 -48.73
CA GLY A 906 -53.34 62.01 -48.33
C GLY A 906 -53.48 60.50 -48.20
N ALA A 907 -53.74 60.08 -46.96
CA ALA A 907 -54.64 59.01 -46.54
C ALA A 907 -54.02 57.72 -45.98
N ASN A 908 -53.90 57.76 -44.65
CA ASN A 908 -54.40 56.83 -43.64
C ASN A 908 -53.86 55.40 -43.49
N GLU A 909 -53.37 55.20 -42.27
CA GLU A 909 -53.31 53.99 -41.46
C GLU A 909 -54.60 53.14 -41.52
N ALA A 910 -54.41 51.82 -41.51
CA ALA A 910 -55.34 50.87 -40.93
C ALA A 910 -54.53 49.89 -40.07
N ASP A 911 -55.03 49.72 -38.84
CA ASP A 911 -54.40 49.13 -37.67
C ASP A 911 -54.10 47.63 -37.74
N ALA A 912 -53.11 47.27 -36.91
CA ALA A 912 -52.82 45.93 -36.43
C ALA A 912 -53.78 45.50 -35.29
N VAL A 913 -53.98 44.19 -35.14
CA VAL A 913 -54.58 43.49 -33.97
C VAL A 913 -53.69 42.25 -33.68
N PRO A 914 -53.47 41.84 -32.41
CA PRO A 914 -52.15 41.47 -31.88
C PRO A 914 -51.70 40.00 -32.00
N VAL A 915 -50.42 39.76 -31.67
CA VAL A 915 -49.49 38.76 -32.22
C VAL A 915 -49.23 37.54 -31.31
N TYR A 916 -49.84 37.44 -30.12
CA TYR A 916 -49.47 36.40 -29.14
C TYR A 916 -50.67 35.71 -28.48
N ASP A 917 -50.77 34.39 -28.65
CA ASP A 917 -51.77 33.52 -28.03
C ASP A 917 -51.17 32.67 -26.90
N VAL A 918 -51.98 32.36 -25.89
CA VAL A 918 -51.59 31.42 -24.82
C VAL A 918 -51.61 30.00 -25.38
N PRO A 919 -50.51 29.22 -25.28
CA PRO A 919 -50.47 27.84 -25.76
C PRO A 919 -51.59 26.98 -25.17
N GLU A 920 -52.19 26.09 -25.98
CA GLU A 920 -53.23 25.16 -25.52
C GLU A 920 -52.70 24.26 -24.39
N ASP A 921 -51.46 23.77 -24.55
CA ASP A 921 -50.70 23.01 -23.54
C ASP A 921 -49.56 23.86 -22.95
N CYS A 922 -49.79 24.40 -21.75
CA CYS A 922 -48.84 25.25 -21.03
C CYS A 922 -47.73 24.42 -20.34
N THR A 923 -46.85 23.79 -21.13
CA THR A 923 -45.62 23.15 -20.63
C THR A 923 -44.54 24.21 -20.31
N PRO A 924 -43.53 23.91 -19.47
CA PRO A 924 -42.46 24.87 -19.16
C PRO A 924 -41.77 25.42 -20.43
N PHE A 925 -41.50 24.55 -21.42
CA PHE A 925 -40.92 24.96 -22.70
C PHE A 925 -41.84 25.90 -23.48
N ALA A 926 -43.12 25.55 -23.63
CA ALA A 926 -44.07 26.35 -24.41
C ALA A 926 -44.31 27.74 -23.79
N VAL A 927 -44.36 27.82 -22.45
CA VAL A 927 -44.53 29.10 -21.75
C VAL A 927 -43.25 29.93 -21.80
N ILE A 928 -42.07 29.33 -21.62
CA ILE A 928 -40.80 30.06 -21.74
C ILE A 928 -40.61 30.59 -23.17
N ASP A 929 -40.92 29.81 -24.21
CA ASP A 929 -40.84 30.26 -25.61
C ASP A 929 -41.79 31.45 -25.86
N LEU A 930 -43.05 31.39 -25.40
CA LEU A 930 -43.98 32.52 -25.47
C LEU A 930 -43.42 33.78 -24.79
N LEU A 931 -42.90 33.65 -23.56
CA LEU A 931 -42.34 34.78 -22.81
C LEU A 931 -41.07 35.35 -23.46
N GLN A 932 -40.22 34.49 -24.03
CA GLN A 932 -39.03 34.91 -24.78
C GLN A 932 -39.41 35.66 -26.06
N ARG A 933 -40.45 35.24 -26.79
CA ARG A 933 -40.98 35.97 -27.95
C ARG A 933 -41.50 37.35 -27.57
N ILE A 934 -42.23 37.47 -26.46
CA ILE A 934 -42.67 38.76 -25.90
C ILE A 934 -41.47 39.65 -25.53
N ASN A 935 -40.39 39.08 -24.98
CA ASN A 935 -39.17 39.83 -24.62
C ASN A 935 -38.33 40.24 -25.85
N ALA A 936 -38.32 39.43 -26.91
CA ALA A 936 -37.56 39.68 -28.14
C ALA A 936 -38.21 40.74 -29.04
N ALA A 937 -39.55 40.80 -29.07
CA ALA A 937 -40.31 41.79 -29.83
C ALA A 937 -41.44 42.41 -28.97
N PRO A 938 -41.09 43.24 -27.97
CA PRO A 938 -42.07 43.80 -27.03
C PRO A 938 -42.98 44.83 -27.71
N PRO A 939 -44.29 44.86 -27.39
CA PRO A 939 -45.17 45.90 -27.89
C PRO A 939 -44.76 47.28 -27.36
N ARG A 940 -45.08 48.35 -28.10
CA ARG A 940 -44.72 49.75 -27.78
C ARG A 940 -45.19 50.24 -26.39
N VAL A 941 -46.09 49.50 -25.71
CA VAL A 941 -46.76 49.91 -24.46
C VAL A 941 -46.15 49.26 -23.20
N LEU A 942 -45.17 48.36 -23.31
CA LEU A 942 -44.57 47.72 -22.14
C LEU A 942 -43.57 48.65 -21.41
N ALA A 943 -43.94 49.11 -20.22
CA ALA A 943 -43.06 49.87 -19.32
C ALA A 943 -41.78 49.10 -18.96
N ASP A 944 -40.67 49.80 -18.74
CA ASP A 944 -39.36 49.17 -18.50
C ASP A 944 -39.38 48.25 -17.26
N SER A 945 -40.16 48.61 -16.23
CA SER A 945 -40.36 47.77 -15.03
C SER A 945 -41.02 46.41 -15.32
N HIS A 946 -41.86 46.31 -16.35
CA HIS A 946 -42.46 45.05 -16.77
C HIS A 946 -41.49 44.21 -17.62
N ARG A 947 -40.54 44.82 -18.34
CA ARG A 947 -39.51 44.05 -19.07
C ARG A 947 -38.54 43.35 -18.12
N ASP A 948 -38.18 44.01 -17.03
CA ASP A 948 -37.33 43.40 -16.00
C ASP A 948 -38.04 42.26 -15.27
N GLN A 949 -39.34 42.42 -14.97
CA GLN A 949 -40.17 41.34 -14.42
C GLN A 949 -40.31 40.15 -15.38
N LEU A 950 -40.45 40.40 -16.69
CA LEU A 950 -40.53 39.35 -17.71
C LEU A 950 -39.26 38.52 -17.76
N ARG A 951 -38.09 39.17 -17.78
CA ARG A 951 -36.79 38.50 -17.76
C ARG A 951 -36.54 37.73 -16.47
N SER A 952 -36.98 38.25 -15.32
CA SER A 952 -36.92 37.52 -14.05
C SER A 952 -37.77 36.26 -14.12
N THR A 953 -39.00 36.36 -14.64
CA THR A 953 -39.92 35.22 -14.75
C THR A 953 -39.37 34.13 -15.66
N ILE A 954 -38.75 34.49 -16.79
CA ILE A 954 -38.07 33.54 -17.69
C ILE A 954 -36.94 32.82 -16.96
N ASN A 955 -36.04 33.58 -16.31
CA ASN A 955 -34.89 33.01 -15.59
C ASN A 955 -35.32 32.08 -14.43
N ASP A 956 -36.38 32.44 -13.71
CA ASP A 956 -36.88 31.64 -12.59
C ASP A 956 -37.50 30.32 -13.09
N LEU A 957 -38.29 30.36 -14.17
CA LEU A 957 -38.83 29.15 -14.79
C LEU A 957 -37.73 28.25 -15.37
N GLU A 958 -36.69 28.82 -15.98
CA GLU A 958 -35.55 28.06 -16.51
C GLU A 958 -34.76 27.37 -15.40
N LYS A 959 -34.51 28.06 -14.27
CA LYS A 959 -33.84 27.45 -13.12
C LYS A 959 -34.66 26.34 -12.48
N ILE A 960 -35.97 26.52 -12.36
CA ILE A 960 -36.84 25.53 -11.72
C ILE A 960 -36.98 24.28 -12.58
N HIS A 961 -37.10 24.43 -13.90
CA HIS A 961 -37.44 23.32 -14.80
C HIS A 961 -36.24 22.71 -15.54
N PHE A 962 -35.10 23.40 -15.63
CA PHE A 962 -33.99 22.98 -16.49
C PHE A 962 -32.58 23.05 -15.85
N ALA A 963 -32.44 23.38 -14.56
CA ALA A 963 -31.13 23.36 -13.89
C ALA A 963 -30.70 21.93 -13.46
N PRO A 964 -29.39 21.56 -13.53
CA PRO A 964 -28.91 20.20 -13.25
C PRO A 964 -29.10 19.70 -11.81
N ASP A 965 -29.18 20.61 -10.84
CA ASP A 965 -29.19 20.30 -9.39
C ASP A 965 -30.54 20.64 -8.70
N ALA A 966 -31.64 20.76 -9.43
CA ALA A 966 -32.93 21.12 -8.85
C ALA A 966 -33.48 20.00 -7.92
N PRO A 967 -33.73 20.26 -6.61
CA PRO A 967 -34.31 19.27 -5.72
C PRO A 967 -35.75 18.96 -6.12
N ALA A 968 -36.08 17.68 -6.27
CA ALA A 968 -37.43 17.22 -6.55
C ALA A 968 -38.36 17.45 -5.34
N ALA A 969 -38.99 18.62 -5.25
CA ALA A 969 -40.23 18.81 -4.50
C ALA A 969 -40.99 20.09 -4.89
N ASN A 970 -42.21 19.85 -5.39
CA ASN A 970 -43.44 20.63 -5.24
C ASN A 970 -43.50 22.06 -5.77
N GLY A 971 -44.19 22.17 -6.91
CA GLY A 971 -44.87 23.38 -7.35
C GLY A 971 -44.60 23.68 -8.81
N HIS A 972 -45.27 22.97 -9.73
CA HIS A 972 -45.56 23.59 -11.03
C HIS A 972 -46.38 24.83 -10.70
N GLY A 973 -45.75 26.01 -10.62
CA GLY A 973 -46.50 27.26 -10.62
C GLY A 973 -47.48 27.21 -11.79
N ASP A 974 -48.67 27.79 -11.67
CA ASP A 974 -49.69 27.70 -12.71
C ASP A 974 -49.19 28.38 -14.00
N LEU A 975 -48.56 27.58 -14.86
CA LEU A 975 -47.93 28.01 -16.10
C LEU A 975 -48.95 28.67 -17.04
N LYS A 976 -50.21 28.21 -16.95
CA LYS A 976 -51.33 28.77 -17.70
C LYS A 976 -51.74 30.14 -17.17
N ALA A 977 -51.70 30.36 -15.85
CA ALA A 977 -51.90 31.68 -15.26
C ALA A 977 -50.75 32.63 -15.62
N ILE A 978 -49.49 32.17 -15.58
CA ILE A 978 -48.31 32.97 -15.95
C ILE A 978 -48.39 33.40 -17.43
N ALA A 979 -48.68 32.46 -18.34
CA ALA A 979 -48.82 32.76 -19.75
C ALA A 979 -49.97 33.74 -20.03
N ARG A 980 -51.13 33.56 -19.36
CA ARG A 980 -52.27 34.48 -19.47
C ARG A 980 -51.97 35.88 -18.94
N ASP A 981 -51.30 35.98 -17.80
CA ASP A 981 -50.93 37.27 -17.20
C ASP A 981 -50.00 38.07 -18.13
N TRP A 982 -49.02 37.40 -18.73
CA TRP A 982 -48.10 38.05 -19.67
C TRP A 982 -48.76 38.41 -21.00
N VAL A 983 -49.59 37.52 -21.58
CA VAL A 983 -50.36 37.86 -22.79
C VAL A 983 -51.33 39.02 -22.51
N ALA A 984 -51.98 39.07 -21.35
CA ALA A 984 -52.87 40.17 -20.97
C ALA A 984 -52.15 41.50 -20.72
N LYS A 985 -50.88 41.49 -20.33
CA LYS A 985 -50.06 42.69 -20.16
C LYS A 985 -49.54 43.26 -21.48
N VAL A 986 -49.51 42.46 -22.54
CA VAL A 986 -48.90 42.81 -23.84
C VAL A 986 -49.91 42.89 -24.99
N SER A 987 -51.15 42.47 -24.75
CA SER A 987 -52.33 42.69 -25.59
C SER A 987 -52.99 44.01 -25.22
#